data_AF-A0A9W7GHD2-F1
#
_entry.id   AF-A0A9W7GHD2-F1
#
_cell.length_a   1.000
_cell.length_b   1.000
_cell.length_c   1.000
_cell.angle_alpha   90.00
_cell.angle_beta   90.00
_cell.angle_gamma   90.00
#
_symmetry.space_group_name_H-M   'P 1'
#
loop_
_entity.id
_entity.type
_entity.pdbx_description
1 polymer ?
#
loop_
_entity_poly.entity_id
_entity_poly.type
_entity_poly.pdbx_seq_one_letter_code
_entity_poly.pdbx_strand_id
1 'polypeptide(L)'
;MNKENASNNTMSARKNSKLSPSWLLNAALLSRPADLTALVSLSQTKPEAFVDELDASSGNIMQRMVDKLLNSTNQMVSDKDTKLDVLSILSNVAIVQTGGTREAVRSVLLSVSEWFDEYLANEEGSGRYDDDDIEAEPELHKAMLLLLCRCYDYRLKTEDVLELTRGDRTLALETVVGILEDGETYATELVQRAKPGSGQVGQWEHELVTKRHEKPLILQTCRLLKGFTSAPTYFSDTSLDAEITLHEVDGFTSEISNLLAITLKSRLVEKLALALHDVLFSSDYDESDSEEDDWDSEDDDWTAEKATLRQQKALRQLERGLLDGSDHRSISSVFAFLQNLYSFAGPERADVYRQHLLADTLLVPRLVLPYLNRCVAAANLLSRRAETYESLLSNRGEGKDDGESGGLDNDVAMALDDMNLVAGCAAALRVLIIASFRAPPTRFVLGLLRRLNPTASLLRAAVFVARHDYLFALLCLLNVNMGALDLSIRSNFSSKKKKTDNEDADGDEGEGEGEGEGEYEELTDENDENLVEAYYAHSLLHDMASVHAMMDANAQQRVMNRVLVAGALPVSRDTSSFAAVKSMLEGGSASGQASYVAAQFGKDFDSAAGGKQMMGATMDEDMFRNNLRAEAKQRSSAALTNIGENSAASPTAESKDEEKEEVDEEERARRKKEKKERKKKKKKKEKKQAMGLLGDLPSLDGGRGSGSDRGSFLQLDLELPEKMKKMNLATKSGDAVPRKGGLKANELTPSKYFHEETGVPSEFACAINGHLMKEPVRTPGGIVFEKDTILLWIKTRGQVCPISGDVLTEDMLEEDKDLGIEILRWNIKKTAMGGQRDSVIGIGGGEVEDDVYDF
;
A
#
# COMPACT_ATOMS: atom_id res chain seq x y z
N MET A 1 -66.91 20.26 -40.44
CA MET A 1 -66.35 19.76 -41.71
C MET A 1 -64.88 20.17 -41.79
N ASN A 2 -63.99 19.18 -41.73
CA ASN A 2 -62.57 19.16 -42.12
C ASN A 2 -61.63 20.27 -41.64
N LYS A 3 -60.94 20.01 -40.52
CA LYS A 3 -59.49 20.27 -40.30
C LYS A 3 -59.18 20.03 -38.83
N GLU A 4 -58.69 18.84 -38.48
CA GLU A 4 -57.89 18.54 -37.28
C GLU A 4 -57.73 17.01 -37.21
N ASN A 5 -56.62 16.51 -37.78
CA ASN A 5 -55.98 15.22 -37.46
C ASN A 5 -54.83 14.97 -38.45
N ALA A 6 -53.93 15.95 -38.57
CA ALA A 6 -52.66 15.79 -39.28
C ALA A 6 -51.58 15.34 -38.28
N SER A 7 -51.33 14.04 -38.26
CA SER A 7 -50.00 13.42 -38.17
C SER A 7 -48.92 14.14 -37.33
N ASN A 8 -48.92 13.89 -36.01
CA ASN A 8 -47.68 13.85 -35.22
C ASN A 8 -47.26 12.38 -35.09
N ASN A 9 -46.90 11.75 -36.21
CA ASN A 9 -46.17 10.49 -36.19
C ASN A 9 -44.68 10.85 -36.31
N THR A 10 -44.14 11.41 -35.22
CA THR A 10 -42.69 11.53 -35.06
C THR A 10 -42.15 10.11 -35.18
N MET A 11 -41.38 9.84 -36.24
CA MET A 11 -40.59 8.63 -36.35
C MET A 11 -39.69 8.58 -35.12
N SER A 12 -40.16 7.88 -34.08
CA SER A 12 -39.36 7.52 -32.92
C SER A 12 -38.15 6.81 -33.49
N ALA A 13 -37.02 7.52 -33.51
CA ALA A 13 -35.76 7.02 -34.02
C ALA A 13 -35.61 5.62 -33.45
N ARG A 14 -35.63 4.60 -34.31
CA ARG A 14 -35.49 3.20 -33.90
C ARG A 14 -34.25 3.16 -33.04
N LYS A 15 -34.43 3.13 -31.71
CA LYS A 15 -33.34 3.05 -30.76
C LYS A 15 -32.51 1.88 -31.25
N ASN A 16 -31.25 2.13 -31.59
CA ASN A 16 -30.31 1.11 -32.04
C ASN A 16 -30.52 -0.12 -31.17
N SER A 17 -31.17 -1.13 -31.74
CA SER A 17 -31.44 -2.37 -31.03
C SER A 17 -30.07 -2.99 -30.81
N LYS A 18 -29.55 -2.82 -29.60
CA LYS A 18 -28.28 -3.42 -29.19
C LYS A 18 -28.39 -4.90 -29.54
N LEU A 19 -27.36 -5.41 -30.22
CA LEU A 19 -27.28 -6.81 -30.61
C LEU A 19 -27.38 -7.63 -29.32
N SER A 20 -28.26 -8.64 -29.36
CA SER A 20 -28.50 -9.49 -28.22
C SER A 20 -27.30 -10.44 -28.02
N PRO A 21 -26.91 -10.78 -26.78
CA PRO A 21 -25.84 -11.75 -26.52
C PRO A 21 -25.99 -13.03 -27.34
N SER A 22 -27.20 -13.58 -27.44
CA SER A 22 -27.48 -14.80 -28.22
C SER A 22 -27.16 -14.63 -29.71
N TRP A 23 -27.46 -13.46 -30.29
CA TRP A 23 -27.08 -13.17 -31.68
C TRP A 23 -25.56 -13.14 -31.85
N LEU A 24 -24.85 -12.46 -30.94
CA LEU A 24 -23.39 -12.39 -30.96
C LEU A 24 -22.76 -13.78 -30.85
N LEU A 25 -23.27 -14.64 -29.96
CA LEU A 25 -22.79 -16.02 -29.85
C LEU A 25 -23.03 -16.81 -31.14
N ASN A 26 -24.21 -16.68 -31.76
CA ASN A 26 -24.47 -17.37 -33.02
C ASN A 26 -23.54 -16.89 -34.14
N ALA A 27 -23.18 -15.60 -34.16
CA ALA A 27 -22.20 -15.06 -35.12
C ALA A 27 -20.78 -15.58 -34.83
N ALA A 28 -20.35 -15.58 -33.56
CA ALA A 28 -19.04 -16.09 -33.14
C ALA A 28 -18.86 -17.58 -33.48
N LEU A 29 -19.90 -18.40 -33.31
CA LEU A 29 -19.86 -19.83 -33.64
C LEU A 29 -19.69 -20.12 -35.15
N LEU A 30 -19.76 -19.10 -36.02
CA LEU A 30 -19.49 -19.24 -37.46
C LEU A 30 -17.99 -19.11 -37.79
N SER A 31 -17.18 -18.53 -36.91
CA SER A 31 -15.72 -18.48 -37.08
C SER A 31 -15.06 -19.75 -36.52
N ARG A 32 -13.82 -20.02 -36.96
CA ARG A 32 -13.01 -21.17 -36.52
C ARG A 32 -11.55 -20.71 -36.40
N PRO A 33 -11.01 -20.49 -35.18
CA PRO A 33 -11.67 -20.64 -33.87
C PRO A 33 -12.81 -19.63 -33.64
N ALA A 34 -13.68 -19.89 -32.65
CA ALA A 34 -14.81 -19.01 -32.34
C ALA A 34 -14.29 -17.68 -31.73
N ASP A 35 -14.62 -16.54 -32.34
CA ASP A 35 -14.19 -15.22 -31.87
C ASP A 35 -15.23 -14.64 -30.89
N LEU A 36 -14.90 -14.65 -29.60
CA LEU A 36 -15.77 -14.20 -28.52
C LEU A 36 -15.46 -12.77 -28.06
N THR A 37 -14.56 -12.03 -28.73
CA THR A 37 -14.12 -10.69 -28.32
C THR A 37 -15.29 -9.74 -28.03
N ALA A 38 -16.32 -9.75 -28.89
CA ALA A 38 -17.50 -8.91 -28.71
C ALA A 38 -18.36 -9.30 -27.49
N LEU A 39 -18.40 -10.58 -27.14
CA LEU A 39 -19.10 -11.08 -25.95
C LEU A 39 -18.31 -10.80 -24.68
N VAL A 40 -16.98 -10.90 -24.71
CA VAL A 40 -16.11 -10.51 -23.59
C VAL A 40 -16.33 -9.05 -23.25
N SER A 41 -16.25 -8.14 -24.23
CA SER A 41 -16.51 -6.71 -24.04
C SER A 41 -17.94 -6.42 -23.55
N LEU A 42 -18.94 -7.15 -24.08
CA LEU A 42 -20.32 -7.01 -23.60
C LEU A 42 -20.47 -7.47 -22.14
N SER A 43 -19.81 -8.54 -21.74
CA SER A 43 -19.87 -9.08 -20.37
C SER A 43 -19.22 -8.16 -19.34
N GLN A 44 -18.22 -7.39 -19.74
CA GLN A 44 -17.54 -6.42 -18.87
C GLN A 44 -18.39 -5.15 -18.67
N THR A 45 -19.00 -4.67 -19.75
CA THR A 45 -19.74 -3.39 -19.74
C THR A 45 -21.21 -3.54 -19.32
N LYS A 46 -21.85 -4.68 -19.61
CA LYS A 46 -23.26 -4.98 -19.33
C LYS A 46 -23.47 -6.47 -19.03
N PRO A 47 -22.90 -6.99 -17.93
CA PRO A 47 -23.08 -8.40 -17.55
C PRO A 47 -24.56 -8.78 -17.34
N GLU A 48 -25.42 -7.84 -16.94
CA GLU A 48 -26.87 -8.05 -16.77
C GLU A 48 -27.58 -8.48 -18.07
N ALA A 49 -27.06 -8.09 -19.24
CA ALA A 49 -27.65 -8.47 -20.52
C ALA A 49 -27.65 -10.00 -20.75
N PHE A 50 -26.69 -10.72 -20.15
CA PHE A 50 -26.63 -12.18 -20.19
C PHE A 50 -27.68 -12.84 -19.29
N VAL A 51 -28.08 -12.14 -18.22
CA VAL A 51 -29.07 -12.60 -17.25
C VAL A 51 -30.48 -12.41 -17.80
N ASP A 52 -30.75 -11.29 -18.47
CA ASP A 52 -32.06 -11.00 -19.08
C ASP A 52 -32.44 -12.04 -20.15
N GLU A 53 -31.44 -12.63 -20.83
CA GLU A 53 -31.66 -13.72 -21.80
C GLU A 53 -31.78 -15.11 -21.15
N LEU A 54 -31.54 -15.24 -19.85
CA LEU A 54 -31.67 -16.51 -19.12
C LEU A 54 -33.13 -16.98 -19.04
N ASP A 55 -34.06 -16.03 -18.88
CA ASP A 55 -35.51 -16.28 -18.76
C ASP A 55 -36.20 -16.45 -20.13
N ALA A 56 -35.49 -16.18 -21.22
CA ALA A 56 -36.04 -16.29 -22.57
C ALA A 56 -36.04 -17.75 -23.05
N SER A 57 -37.10 -18.15 -23.76
CA SER A 57 -37.30 -19.51 -24.31
C SER A 57 -36.23 -19.97 -25.31
N SER A 58 -35.25 -19.12 -25.65
CA SER A 58 -34.18 -19.35 -26.62
C SER A 58 -32.99 -20.20 -26.12
N GLY A 59 -33.07 -20.73 -24.89
CA GLY A 59 -32.03 -21.56 -24.30
C GLY A 59 -30.93 -20.73 -23.64
N ASN A 60 -30.48 -21.18 -22.48
CA ASN A 60 -29.48 -20.49 -21.67
C ASN A 60 -28.17 -20.32 -22.47
N ILE A 61 -27.82 -19.06 -22.78
CA ILE A 61 -26.63 -18.73 -23.56
C ILE A 61 -25.34 -19.22 -22.89
N MET A 62 -25.26 -19.11 -21.55
CA MET A 62 -24.10 -19.57 -20.78
C MET A 62 -23.95 -21.08 -20.88
N GLN A 63 -25.06 -21.82 -20.78
CA GLN A 63 -25.07 -23.27 -20.99
C GLN A 63 -24.54 -23.63 -22.38
N ARG A 64 -24.97 -22.90 -23.42
CA ARG A 64 -24.50 -23.12 -24.79
C ARG A 64 -23.00 -22.85 -24.97
N MET A 65 -22.45 -21.83 -24.29
CA MET A 65 -21.01 -21.54 -24.33
C MET A 65 -20.22 -22.68 -23.68
N VAL A 66 -20.67 -23.16 -22.52
CA VAL A 66 -20.02 -24.30 -21.84
C VAL A 66 -20.11 -25.57 -22.68
N ASP A 67 -21.30 -25.94 -23.16
CA ASP A 67 -21.50 -27.17 -23.92
C ASP A 67 -20.75 -27.18 -25.26
N LYS A 68 -20.74 -26.06 -25.98
CA LYS A 68 -20.22 -26.00 -27.37
C LYS A 68 -18.77 -25.56 -27.47
N LEU A 69 -18.28 -24.76 -26.52
CA LEU A 69 -16.95 -24.16 -26.59
C LEU A 69 -16.05 -24.66 -25.47
N LEU A 70 -16.48 -24.59 -24.21
CA LEU A 70 -15.62 -24.99 -23.09
C LEU A 70 -15.37 -26.51 -23.08
N ASN A 71 -16.43 -27.31 -23.28
CA ASN A 71 -16.39 -28.77 -23.35
C ASN A 71 -16.00 -29.31 -24.75
N SER A 72 -15.60 -28.44 -25.69
CA SER A 72 -15.24 -28.87 -27.04
C SER A 72 -13.84 -29.49 -27.08
N THR A 73 -13.77 -30.77 -27.46
CA THR A 73 -12.52 -31.48 -27.71
C THR A 73 -11.82 -31.06 -29.00
N ASN A 74 -12.52 -30.34 -29.89
CA ASN A 74 -11.99 -29.91 -31.17
C ASN A 74 -11.33 -28.53 -31.06
N GLN A 75 -9.99 -28.50 -31.08
CA GLN A 75 -9.19 -27.26 -31.04
C GLN A 75 -9.50 -26.29 -32.20
N MET A 76 -9.98 -26.77 -33.35
CA MET A 76 -10.37 -25.90 -34.47
C MET A 76 -11.67 -25.14 -34.21
N VAL A 77 -12.48 -25.61 -33.25
CA VAL A 77 -13.73 -24.95 -32.84
C VAL A 77 -13.48 -24.08 -31.62
N SER A 78 -12.71 -24.59 -30.66
CA SER A 78 -12.39 -23.93 -29.40
C SER A 78 -10.95 -24.24 -29.03
N ASP A 79 -10.08 -23.27 -29.25
CA ASP A 79 -8.67 -23.29 -28.83
C ASP A 79 -8.52 -22.83 -27.38
N LYS A 80 -7.30 -22.59 -26.91
CA LYS A 80 -7.02 -22.12 -25.54
C LYS A 80 -7.68 -20.76 -25.30
N ASP A 81 -7.50 -19.82 -26.23
CA ASP A 81 -8.01 -18.46 -26.17
C ASP A 81 -9.55 -18.42 -26.11
N THR A 82 -10.22 -19.21 -26.94
CA THR A 82 -11.69 -19.34 -26.90
C THR A 82 -12.17 -19.80 -25.52
N LYS A 83 -11.45 -20.72 -24.86
CA LYS A 83 -11.82 -21.21 -23.52
C LYS A 83 -11.58 -20.15 -22.45
N LEU A 84 -10.47 -19.41 -22.55
CA LEU A 84 -10.18 -18.26 -21.68
C LEU A 84 -11.28 -17.19 -21.81
N ASP A 85 -11.73 -16.90 -23.02
CA ASP A 85 -12.83 -15.96 -23.27
C ASP A 85 -14.14 -16.42 -22.63
N VAL A 86 -14.48 -17.72 -22.74
CA VAL A 86 -15.68 -18.27 -22.08
C VAL A 86 -15.59 -18.11 -20.56
N LEU A 87 -14.45 -18.46 -19.95
CA LEU A 87 -14.24 -18.31 -18.51
C LEU A 87 -14.30 -16.85 -18.08
N SER A 88 -13.71 -15.94 -18.85
CA SER A 88 -13.75 -14.49 -18.63
C SER A 88 -15.19 -13.96 -18.68
N ILE A 89 -15.98 -14.35 -19.68
CA ILE A 89 -17.40 -13.98 -19.80
C ILE A 89 -18.20 -14.45 -18.58
N LEU A 90 -18.08 -15.73 -18.22
CA LEU A 90 -18.79 -16.29 -17.05
C LEU A 90 -18.37 -15.57 -15.76
N SER A 91 -17.08 -15.26 -15.65
CA SER A 91 -16.50 -14.58 -14.49
C SER A 91 -17.05 -13.17 -14.36
N ASN A 92 -17.12 -12.41 -15.46
CA ASN A 92 -17.70 -11.05 -15.48
C ASN A 92 -19.19 -11.07 -15.14
N VAL A 93 -19.94 -12.06 -15.61
CA VAL A 93 -21.36 -12.24 -15.27
C VAL A 93 -21.53 -12.57 -13.78
N ALA A 94 -20.64 -13.38 -13.19
CA ALA A 94 -20.68 -13.73 -11.77
C ALA A 94 -20.40 -12.56 -10.80
N ILE A 95 -19.79 -11.46 -11.28
CA ILE A 95 -19.58 -10.23 -10.49
C ILE A 95 -20.91 -9.62 -10.04
N VAL A 96 -21.96 -9.69 -10.87
CA VAL A 96 -23.25 -9.06 -10.60
C VAL A 96 -23.87 -9.67 -9.35
N GLN A 97 -24.12 -8.82 -8.34
CA GLN A 97 -24.64 -9.24 -7.02
C GLN A 97 -26.15 -9.55 -7.01
N THR A 98 -26.73 -9.88 -8.16
CA THR A 98 -28.11 -10.39 -8.25
C THR A 98 -28.10 -11.87 -7.87
N GLY A 99 -28.81 -12.23 -6.78
CA GLY A 99 -28.74 -13.59 -6.20
C GLY A 99 -29.01 -14.73 -7.19
N GLY A 100 -29.84 -14.51 -8.23
CA GLY A 100 -30.10 -15.52 -9.27
C GLY A 100 -28.95 -15.72 -10.26
N THR A 101 -28.11 -14.71 -10.49
CA THR A 101 -27.07 -14.75 -11.52
C THR A 101 -25.93 -15.69 -11.13
N ARG A 102 -25.43 -15.60 -9.89
CA ARG A 102 -24.38 -16.52 -9.40
C ARG A 102 -24.87 -17.97 -9.39
N GLU A 103 -26.12 -18.20 -9.01
CA GLU A 103 -26.73 -19.53 -9.05
C GLU A 103 -26.83 -20.07 -10.48
N ALA A 104 -27.20 -19.21 -11.44
CA ALA A 104 -27.24 -19.58 -12.85
C ALA A 104 -25.85 -19.95 -13.39
N VAL A 105 -24.81 -19.17 -13.06
CA VAL A 105 -23.43 -19.50 -13.45
C VAL A 105 -22.98 -20.79 -12.75
N ARG A 106 -23.27 -20.98 -11.46
CA ARG A 106 -22.97 -22.23 -10.73
C ARG A 106 -23.66 -23.44 -11.36
N SER A 107 -24.92 -23.32 -11.74
CA SER A 107 -25.68 -24.37 -12.42
C SER A 107 -25.05 -24.75 -13.77
N VAL A 108 -24.57 -23.76 -14.53
CA VAL A 108 -23.84 -23.98 -15.78
C VAL A 108 -22.47 -24.63 -15.52
N LEU A 109 -21.77 -24.25 -14.45
CA LEU A 109 -20.48 -24.86 -14.11
C LEU A 109 -20.60 -26.35 -13.73
N LEU A 110 -21.73 -26.80 -13.19
CA LEU A 110 -21.99 -28.23 -12.96
C LEU A 110 -22.05 -29.06 -14.26
N SER A 111 -22.12 -28.41 -15.42
CA SER A 111 -22.08 -29.07 -16.73
C SER A 111 -20.70 -29.09 -17.39
N VAL A 112 -19.68 -28.51 -16.74
CA VAL A 112 -18.30 -28.65 -17.18
C VAL A 112 -17.94 -30.14 -17.14
N SER A 113 -17.44 -30.64 -18.25
CA SER A 113 -17.15 -32.06 -18.44
C SER A 113 -15.81 -32.45 -17.79
N GLU A 114 -15.70 -33.71 -17.33
CA GLU A 114 -14.44 -34.28 -16.81
C GLU A 114 -13.28 -34.15 -17.83
N TRP A 115 -13.60 -34.08 -19.13
CA TRP A 115 -12.60 -33.84 -20.16
C TRP A 115 -11.92 -32.47 -20.03
N PHE A 116 -12.67 -31.42 -19.65
CA PHE A 116 -12.07 -30.11 -19.46
C PHE A 116 -11.13 -30.09 -18.25
N ASP A 117 -11.46 -30.83 -17.19
CA ASP A 117 -10.55 -31.01 -16.04
C ASP A 117 -9.27 -31.77 -16.45
N GLU A 118 -9.39 -32.75 -17.36
CA GLU A 118 -8.24 -33.43 -17.96
C GLU A 118 -7.44 -32.52 -18.88
N TYR A 119 -8.11 -31.66 -19.64
CA TYR A 119 -7.47 -30.66 -20.49
C TYR A 119 -6.68 -29.64 -19.66
N LEU A 120 -7.25 -29.09 -18.58
CA LEU A 120 -6.56 -28.19 -17.65
C LEU A 120 -5.26 -28.82 -17.12
N ALA A 121 -5.34 -30.06 -16.64
CA ALA A 121 -4.20 -30.75 -16.06
C ALA A 121 -3.13 -31.13 -17.10
N ASN A 122 -3.52 -31.45 -18.33
CA ASN A 122 -2.57 -31.81 -19.39
C ASN A 122 -1.87 -30.59 -19.98
N GLU A 123 -2.62 -29.49 -20.20
CA GLU A 123 -2.11 -28.28 -20.84
C GLU A 123 -1.15 -27.53 -19.92
N GLU A 124 -1.47 -27.42 -18.63
CA GLU A 124 -0.69 -26.61 -17.67
C GLU A 124 0.00 -27.45 -16.58
N GLY A 125 -0.44 -28.68 -16.30
CA GLY A 125 0.14 -29.54 -15.25
C GLY A 125 1.22 -30.52 -15.71
N SER A 126 1.51 -30.63 -17.01
CA SER A 126 2.46 -31.64 -17.50
C SER A 126 3.94 -31.30 -17.25
N GLY A 127 4.23 -30.12 -16.68
CA GLY A 127 5.56 -29.75 -16.17
C GLY A 127 6.70 -29.89 -17.19
N ARG A 128 6.37 -29.93 -18.50
CA ARG A 128 7.35 -29.93 -19.59
C ARG A 128 7.86 -28.51 -19.79
N TYR A 129 8.57 -28.02 -18.78
CA TYR A 129 9.50 -26.93 -18.97
C TYR A 129 10.70 -27.55 -19.67
N ASP A 130 10.76 -27.45 -21.00
CA ASP A 130 12.05 -27.50 -21.67
C ASP A 130 12.86 -26.34 -21.08
N ASP A 131 14.08 -26.61 -20.59
CA ASP A 131 14.94 -25.72 -19.76
C ASP A 131 15.16 -24.29 -20.32
N ASP A 132 14.74 -24.02 -21.57
CA ASP A 132 14.89 -22.75 -22.28
C ASP A 132 13.56 -21.98 -22.51
N ASP A 133 12.39 -22.58 -22.28
CA ASP A 133 11.11 -21.93 -22.53
C ASP A 133 10.64 -21.12 -21.31
N ILE A 134 10.33 -19.84 -21.58
CA ILE A 134 9.74 -18.86 -20.66
C ILE A 134 8.61 -19.53 -19.88
N GLU A 135 8.69 -19.51 -18.55
CA GLU A 135 7.73 -20.15 -17.63
C GLU A 135 6.29 -19.84 -18.07
N ALA A 136 5.63 -20.82 -18.68
CA ALA A 136 4.28 -20.65 -19.17
C ALA A 136 3.34 -20.45 -17.99
N GLU A 137 2.68 -19.29 -17.94
CA GLU A 137 1.76 -18.97 -16.85
C GLU A 137 0.50 -19.86 -16.91
N PRO A 138 -0.06 -20.26 -15.75
CA PRO A 138 -1.24 -21.13 -15.68
C PRO A 138 -2.54 -20.36 -15.92
N GLU A 139 -2.67 -19.74 -17.10
CA GLU A 139 -3.78 -18.83 -17.47
C GLU A 139 -5.16 -19.46 -17.32
N LEU A 140 -5.34 -20.73 -17.69
CA LEU A 140 -6.63 -21.40 -17.57
C LEU A 140 -6.99 -21.66 -16.11
N HIS A 141 -6.03 -22.09 -15.28
CA HIS A 141 -6.25 -22.20 -13.83
C HIS A 141 -6.53 -20.83 -13.19
N LYS A 142 -5.83 -19.76 -13.61
CA LYS A 142 -6.10 -18.39 -13.11
C LYS A 142 -7.54 -17.97 -13.43
N ALA A 143 -7.97 -18.14 -14.69
CA ALA A 143 -9.30 -17.78 -15.14
C ALA A 143 -10.40 -18.61 -14.44
N MET A 144 -10.17 -19.91 -14.23
CA MET A 144 -11.09 -20.77 -13.51
C MET A 144 -11.16 -20.40 -12.02
N LEU A 145 -10.03 -20.18 -11.35
CA LEU A 145 -10.01 -19.78 -9.95
C LEU A 145 -10.70 -18.42 -9.74
N LEU A 146 -10.48 -17.46 -10.65
CA LEU A 146 -11.16 -16.17 -10.65
C LEU A 146 -12.69 -16.33 -10.72
N LEU A 147 -13.17 -17.19 -11.62
CA LEU A 147 -14.58 -17.51 -11.77
C LEU A 147 -15.15 -18.16 -10.50
N LEU A 148 -14.47 -19.17 -9.96
CA LEU A 148 -14.89 -19.86 -8.73
C LEU A 148 -14.95 -18.90 -7.53
N CYS A 149 -13.95 -18.03 -7.37
CA CYS A 149 -13.95 -17.00 -6.32
C CYS A 149 -15.23 -16.15 -6.37
N ARG A 150 -15.65 -15.71 -7.55
CA ARG A 150 -16.86 -14.90 -7.76
C ARG A 150 -18.15 -15.69 -7.57
N CYS A 151 -18.18 -16.95 -8.01
CA CYS A 151 -19.35 -17.83 -7.88
C CYS A 151 -19.66 -18.25 -6.44
N TYR A 152 -18.64 -18.39 -5.59
CA TYR A 152 -18.75 -18.87 -4.22
C TYR A 152 -18.58 -17.75 -3.18
N ASP A 153 -18.98 -16.53 -3.52
CA ASP A 153 -18.99 -15.36 -2.63
C ASP A 153 -17.64 -15.11 -1.93
N TYR A 154 -16.54 -15.43 -2.62
CA TYR A 154 -15.18 -15.29 -2.08
C TYR A 154 -15.00 -16.08 -0.77
N ARG A 155 -15.53 -17.30 -0.71
CA ARG A 155 -15.43 -18.22 0.44
C ARG A 155 -14.69 -19.52 0.13
N LEU A 156 -13.92 -19.54 -0.95
CA LEU A 156 -13.07 -20.69 -1.27
C LEU A 156 -12.07 -20.96 -0.16
N LYS A 157 -11.65 -22.20 -0.05
CA LYS A 157 -10.56 -22.60 0.82
C LYS A 157 -9.39 -23.06 -0.03
N THR A 158 -8.23 -23.20 0.60
CA THR A 158 -7.04 -23.67 -0.10
C THR A 158 -7.23 -25.10 -0.60
N GLU A 159 -8.00 -25.92 0.12
CA GLU A 159 -8.34 -27.28 -0.30
C GLU A 159 -9.08 -27.29 -1.64
N ASP A 160 -9.96 -26.33 -1.90
CA ASP A 160 -10.69 -26.21 -3.18
C ASP A 160 -9.72 -25.88 -4.34
N VAL A 161 -8.67 -25.09 -4.07
CA VAL A 161 -7.63 -24.77 -5.07
C VAL A 161 -6.72 -25.97 -5.32
N LEU A 162 -6.42 -26.74 -4.27
CA LEU A 162 -5.67 -27.98 -4.40
C LEU A 162 -6.48 -29.03 -5.17
N GLU A 163 -7.79 -29.10 -4.98
CA GLU A 163 -8.67 -29.96 -5.79
C GLU A 163 -8.63 -29.53 -7.27
N LEU A 164 -8.76 -28.23 -7.55
CA LEU A 164 -8.68 -27.68 -8.91
C LEU A 164 -7.36 -28.03 -9.62
N THR A 165 -6.26 -28.12 -8.88
CA THR A 165 -4.91 -28.41 -9.40
C THR A 165 -4.47 -29.86 -9.18
N ARG A 166 -5.41 -30.76 -8.83
CA ARG A 166 -5.15 -32.19 -8.58
C ARG A 166 -4.06 -32.46 -7.52
N GLY A 167 -3.94 -31.56 -6.55
CA GLY A 167 -2.98 -31.62 -5.46
C GLY A 167 -1.61 -31.02 -5.80
N ASP A 168 -1.40 -30.47 -7.00
CA ASP A 168 -0.15 -29.77 -7.34
C ASP A 168 -0.10 -28.41 -6.63
N ARG A 169 0.63 -28.37 -5.52
CA ARG A 169 0.80 -27.17 -4.69
C ARG A 169 1.60 -26.07 -5.38
N THR A 170 2.51 -26.43 -6.29
CA THR A 170 3.32 -25.46 -7.03
C THR A 170 2.42 -24.72 -8.02
N LEU A 171 1.71 -25.47 -8.86
CA LEU A 171 0.75 -24.93 -9.82
C LEU A 171 -0.35 -24.12 -9.12
N ALA A 172 -0.86 -24.62 -7.99
CA ALA A 172 -1.86 -23.92 -7.19
C ALA A 172 -1.34 -22.60 -6.61
N LEU A 173 -0.11 -22.59 -6.08
CA LEU A 173 0.50 -21.35 -5.60
C LEU A 173 0.71 -20.39 -6.77
N GLU A 174 1.30 -20.83 -7.88
CA GLU A 174 1.51 -20.02 -9.08
C GLU A 174 0.20 -19.45 -9.65
N THR A 175 -0.89 -20.21 -9.58
CA THR A 175 -2.22 -19.73 -9.96
C THR A 175 -2.70 -18.59 -9.04
N VAL A 176 -2.60 -18.77 -7.73
CA VAL A 176 -2.99 -17.77 -6.72
C VAL A 176 -2.11 -16.52 -6.83
N VAL A 177 -0.81 -16.71 -7.00
CA VAL A 177 0.19 -15.67 -7.20
C VAL A 177 -0.11 -14.91 -8.49
N GLY A 178 -0.37 -15.62 -9.58
CA GLY A 178 -0.73 -15.05 -10.87
C GLY A 178 -1.90 -14.08 -10.81
N ILE A 179 -2.97 -14.43 -10.08
CA ILE A 179 -4.12 -13.53 -9.89
C ILE A 179 -3.72 -12.25 -9.12
N LEU A 180 -2.81 -12.37 -8.14
CA LEU A 180 -2.31 -11.20 -7.40
C LEU A 180 -1.38 -10.34 -8.25
N GLU A 181 -0.62 -10.97 -9.14
CA GLU A 181 0.31 -10.32 -10.07
C GLU A 181 -0.39 -9.55 -11.16
N ASP A 182 -1.43 -10.15 -11.75
CA ASP A 182 -2.22 -9.51 -12.78
C ASP A 182 -2.77 -8.20 -12.23
N GLY A 183 -3.34 -8.22 -10.99
CA GLY A 183 -3.80 -7.06 -10.21
C GLY A 183 -4.98 -6.29 -10.84
N GLU A 184 -5.06 -6.34 -12.16
CA GLU A 184 -5.96 -5.69 -13.07
C GLU A 184 -6.25 -6.67 -14.21
N THR A 185 -7.50 -6.75 -14.63
CA THR A 185 -7.86 -7.42 -15.87
C THR A 185 -7.75 -6.44 -17.03
N TYR A 186 -7.05 -6.83 -18.08
CA TYR A 186 -6.95 -6.08 -19.32
C TYR A 186 -8.14 -6.43 -20.23
N ALA A 187 -8.76 -5.39 -20.78
CA ALA A 187 -9.87 -5.52 -21.71
C ALA A 187 -9.63 -4.60 -22.90
N THR A 188 -9.84 -5.09 -24.12
CA THR A 188 -9.94 -4.20 -25.28
C THR A 188 -11.41 -3.78 -25.44
N GLU A 189 -11.72 -2.53 -25.10
CA GLU A 189 -13.04 -1.96 -25.35
C GLU A 189 -13.07 -1.21 -26.69
N LEU A 190 -14.19 -1.33 -27.40
CA LEU A 190 -14.41 -0.65 -28.67
C LEU A 190 -15.01 0.73 -28.40
N VAL A 191 -14.16 1.75 -28.32
CA VAL A 191 -14.55 3.13 -27.98
C VAL A 191 -14.79 3.92 -29.25
N GLN A 192 -15.97 4.56 -29.33
CA GLN A 192 -16.33 5.43 -30.45
C GLN A 192 -15.63 6.79 -30.29
N ARG A 193 -14.47 6.96 -30.92
CA ARG A 193 -13.74 8.25 -30.91
C ARG A 193 -14.49 9.37 -31.62
N ALA A 194 -15.13 9.07 -32.75
CA ALA A 194 -15.87 10.06 -33.52
C ALA A 194 -17.30 9.57 -33.80
N LYS A 195 -18.28 10.39 -33.40
CA LYS A 195 -19.67 10.18 -33.81
C LYS A 195 -19.76 10.26 -35.34
N PRO A 196 -20.61 9.45 -35.99
CA PRO A 196 -20.74 9.51 -37.44
C PRO A 196 -21.30 10.90 -37.81
N GLY A 197 -20.51 11.69 -38.54
CA GLY A 197 -20.99 12.93 -39.17
C GLY A 197 -21.96 12.61 -40.31
N SER A 198 -22.70 13.61 -40.82
CA SER A 198 -23.58 13.41 -41.97
C SER A 198 -22.77 12.96 -43.20
N GLY A 199 -22.83 11.66 -43.51
CA GLY A 199 -22.06 11.05 -44.60
C GLY A 199 -20.66 10.54 -44.23
N GLN A 200 -20.26 10.60 -42.95
CA GLN A 200 -19.01 10.00 -42.46
C GLN A 200 -19.30 8.73 -41.65
N VAL A 201 -18.49 7.70 -41.84
CA VAL A 201 -18.52 6.48 -41.02
C VAL A 201 -17.98 6.84 -39.63
N GLY A 202 -18.61 6.34 -38.57
CA GLY A 202 -18.07 6.51 -37.22
C GLY A 202 -16.70 5.84 -37.09
N GLN A 203 -15.75 6.53 -36.47
CA GLN A 203 -14.43 5.96 -36.16
C GLN A 203 -14.50 5.25 -34.82
N TRP A 204 -14.14 3.97 -34.85
CA TRP A 204 -14.09 3.08 -33.70
C TRP A 204 -12.64 2.65 -33.50
N GLU A 205 -12.15 2.74 -32.27
CA GLU A 205 -10.80 2.32 -31.90
C GLU A 205 -10.87 1.33 -30.74
N HIS A 206 -9.94 0.38 -30.71
CA HIS A 206 -9.76 -0.50 -29.56
C HIS A 206 -8.95 0.27 -28.52
N GLU A 207 -9.55 0.55 -27.38
CA GLU A 207 -8.90 1.14 -26.21
C GLU A 207 -8.64 0.03 -25.20
N LEU A 208 -7.40 -0.04 -24.70
CA LEU A 208 -7.06 -0.97 -23.63
C LEU A 208 -7.57 -0.37 -22.32
N VAL A 209 -8.65 -0.93 -21.80
CA VAL A 209 -9.23 -0.57 -20.51
C VAL A 209 -8.66 -1.53 -19.47
N THR A 210 -7.99 -0.98 -18.46
CA THR A 210 -7.56 -1.76 -17.30
C THR A 210 -8.60 -1.65 -16.21
N LYS A 211 -8.98 -2.80 -15.64
CA LYS A 211 -9.93 -2.86 -14.55
C LYS A 211 -9.30 -3.59 -13.37
N ARG A 212 -9.07 -2.85 -12.28
CA ARG A 212 -8.56 -3.42 -11.03
C ARG A 212 -9.47 -4.52 -10.49
N HIS A 213 -8.83 -5.54 -9.93
CA HIS A 213 -9.53 -6.59 -9.21
C HIS A 213 -10.29 -6.02 -8.01
N GLU A 214 -11.48 -6.56 -7.77
CA GLU A 214 -12.32 -6.14 -6.65
C GLU A 214 -11.71 -6.49 -5.29
N LYS A 215 -11.85 -5.60 -4.30
CA LYS A 215 -11.35 -5.80 -2.92
C LYS A 215 -11.66 -7.21 -2.36
N PRO A 216 -12.89 -7.74 -2.44
CA PRO A 216 -13.20 -9.07 -1.92
C PRO A 216 -12.38 -10.20 -2.56
N LEU A 217 -12.05 -10.09 -3.85
CA LEU A 217 -11.23 -11.07 -4.56
C LEU A 217 -9.81 -11.05 -4.00
N ILE A 218 -9.16 -9.88 -3.95
CA ILE A 218 -7.78 -9.77 -3.44
C ILE A 218 -7.68 -10.26 -1.99
N LEU A 219 -8.63 -9.87 -1.13
CA LEU A 219 -8.69 -10.36 0.25
C LEU A 219 -8.84 -11.86 0.34
N GLN A 220 -9.64 -12.46 -0.54
CA GLN A 220 -9.85 -13.89 -0.58
C GLN A 220 -8.61 -14.63 -1.08
N THR A 221 -7.99 -14.15 -2.16
CA THR A 221 -6.73 -14.69 -2.68
C THR A 221 -5.63 -14.67 -1.61
N CYS A 222 -5.56 -13.59 -0.82
CA CYS A 222 -4.67 -13.49 0.34
C CYS A 222 -4.96 -14.55 1.44
N ARG A 223 -6.22 -14.95 1.64
CA ARG A 223 -6.57 -16.00 2.60
C ARG A 223 -6.16 -17.39 2.13
N LEU A 224 -6.26 -17.64 0.82
CA LEU A 224 -5.85 -18.91 0.22
C LEU A 224 -4.36 -19.20 0.47
N LEU A 225 -3.51 -18.17 0.50
CA LEU A 225 -2.08 -18.30 0.78
C LEU A 225 -1.76 -19.02 2.10
N LYS A 226 -2.55 -18.76 3.16
CA LYS A 226 -2.32 -19.38 4.48
C LYS A 226 -2.36 -20.90 4.40
N GLY A 227 -3.28 -21.48 3.63
CA GLY A 227 -3.43 -22.94 3.57
C GLY A 227 -2.22 -23.63 2.94
N PHE A 228 -1.46 -22.97 2.06
CA PHE A 228 -0.27 -23.57 1.43
C PHE A 228 0.86 -23.85 2.43
N THR A 229 0.85 -23.20 3.58
CA THR A 229 1.88 -23.39 4.62
C THR A 229 1.31 -23.95 5.92
N SER A 230 0.03 -24.29 5.92
CA SER A 230 -0.68 -24.79 7.10
C SER A 230 -0.51 -26.29 7.20
N ALA A 231 0.12 -26.80 8.27
CA ALA A 231 0.32 -28.25 8.46
C ALA A 231 -0.95 -29.12 8.20
N PRO A 232 -2.16 -28.73 8.64
CA PRO A 232 -3.39 -29.47 8.32
C PRO A 232 -3.64 -29.78 6.83
N THR A 233 -3.14 -28.98 5.89
CA THR A 233 -3.34 -29.22 4.44
C THR A 233 -2.39 -30.27 3.87
N TYR A 234 -1.43 -30.73 4.67
CA TYR A 234 -0.47 -31.78 4.32
C TYR A 234 -0.78 -33.10 5.00
N PHE A 235 -1.39 -33.06 6.18
CA PHE A 235 -1.65 -34.25 7.02
C PHE A 235 -3.14 -34.58 7.14
N SER A 236 -4.00 -34.12 6.22
CA SER A 236 -5.47 -34.22 6.35
C SER A 236 -6.03 -35.65 6.42
N ASP A 237 -5.29 -36.64 5.92
CA ASP A 237 -5.67 -38.07 5.98
C ASP A 237 -5.21 -38.77 7.27
N THR A 238 -4.45 -38.09 8.13
CA THR A 238 -4.11 -38.64 9.44
C THR A 238 -5.32 -38.50 10.36
N SER A 239 -6.07 -39.59 10.53
CA SER A 239 -6.95 -39.72 11.68
C SER A 239 -6.15 -39.39 12.96
N LEU A 240 -6.80 -38.92 14.02
CA LEU A 240 -6.15 -38.50 15.28
C LEU A 240 -5.18 -39.54 15.88
N ASP A 241 -5.23 -40.79 15.43
CA ASP A 241 -4.40 -41.91 15.86
C ASP A 241 -3.33 -42.35 14.84
N ALA A 242 -3.26 -41.75 13.64
CA ALA A 242 -2.25 -42.08 12.64
C ALA A 242 -0.91 -41.42 13.01
N GLU A 243 0.10 -42.25 13.30
CA GLU A 243 1.48 -41.78 13.51
C GLU A 243 1.97 -41.07 12.24
N ILE A 244 2.21 -39.75 12.34
CA ILE A 244 2.85 -38.96 11.27
C ILE A 244 4.18 -39.63 10.95
N THR A 245 4.31 -40.17 9.75
CA THR A 245 5.53 -40.88 9.36
C THR A 245 6.64 -39.87 9.09
N LEU A 246 7.90 -40.19 9.43
CA LEU A 246 9.06 -39.31 9.16
C LEU A 246 9.15 -38.88 7.69
N HIS A 247 8.73 -39.74 6.77
CA HIS A 247 8.69 -39.45 5.33
C HIS A 247 7.74 -38.30 4.97
N GLU A 248 6.64 -38.12 5.70
CA GLU A 248 5.71 -37.00 5.48
C GLU A 248 6.33 -35.67 5.92
N VAL A 249 7.18 -35.68 6.95
CA VAL A 249 7.88 -34.48 7.43
C VAL A 249 8.97 -34.02 6.45
N ASP A 250 9.72 -34.96 5.88
CA ASP A 250 10.73 -34.66 4.86
C ASP A 250 10.06 -34.13 3.57
N GLY A 251 8.95 -34.76 3.16
CA GLY A 251 8.12 -34.29 2.04
C GLY A 251 7.61 -32.88 2.26
N PHE A 252 6.99 -32.62 3.42
CA PHE A 252 6.53 -31.29 3.82
C PHE A 252 7.67 -30.25 3.78
N THR A 253 8.83 -30.57 4.35
CA THR A 253 9.97 -29.64 4.39
C THR A 253 10.51 -29.32 2.98
N SER A 254 10.55 -30.32 2.09
CA SER A 254 10.91 -30.14 0.68
C SER A 254 9.90 -29.27 -0.05
N GLU A 255 8.60 -29.48 0.18
CA GLU A 255 7.54 -28.68 -0.43
C GLU A 255 7.59 -27.23 0.05
N ILE A 256 7.73 -26.97 1.36
CA ILE A 256 7.90 -25.60 1.87
C ILE A 256 9.17 -24.94 1.30
N SER A 257 10.25 -25.70 1.12
CA SER A 257 11.48 -25.21 0.50
C SER A 257 11.26 -24.78 -0.96
N ASN A 258 10.38 -25.45 -1.70
CA ASN A 258 9.98 -25.07 -3.05
C ASN A 258 9.06 -23.83 -3.04
N LEU A 259 8.07 -23.79 -2.14
CA LEU A 259 7.20 -22.61 -1.99
C LEU A 259 7.99 -21.36 -1.62
N LEU A 260 9.02 -21.50 -0.77
CA LEU A 260 9.93 -20.42 -0.43
C LEU A 260 10.72 -19.95 -1.67
N ALA A 261 11.22 -20.88 -2.48
CA ALA A 261 11.94 -20.54 -3.71
C ALA A 261 11.05 -19.78 -4.71
N ILE A 262 9.81 -20.23 -4.91
CA ILE A 262 8.81 -19.55 -5.73
C ILE A 262 8.53 -18.15 -5.18
N THR A 263 8.27 -18.04 -3.87
CA THR A 263 7.98 -16.77 -3.19
C THR A 263 9.11 -15.74 -3.39
N LEU A 264 10.36 -16.18 -3.30
CA LEU A 264 11.54 -15.34 -3.51
C LEU A 264 11.73 -14.98 -4.99
N LYS A 265 11.57 -15.96 -5.90
CA LYS A 265 11.78 -15.78 -7.35
C LYS A 265 10.74 -14.84 -7.97
N SER A 266 9.46 -15.03 -7.65
CA SER A 266 8.37 -14.23 -8.22
C SER A 266 8.24 -12.84 -7.58
N ARG A 267 9.02 -12.54 -6.53
CA ARG A 267 8.84 -11.36 -5.66
C ARG A 267 7.42 -11.27 -5.09
N LEU A 268 6.82 -12.42 -4.79
CA LEU A 268 5.45 -12.52 -4.29
C LEU A 268 5.19 -11.59 -3.11
N VAL A 269 6.15 -11.47 -2.19
CA VAL A 269 6.01 -10.62 -1.00
C VAL A 269 5.80 -9.15 -1.37
N GLU A 270 6.50 -8.65 -2.40
CA GLU A 270 6.38 -7.27 -2.89
C GLU A 270 5.03 -7.06 -3.58
N LYS A 271 4.66 -7.98 -4.47
CA LYS A 271 3.38 -7.97 -5.19
C LYS A 271 2.18 -8.02 -4.23
N LEU A 272 2.24 -8.87 -3.21
CA LEU A 272 1.25 -8.93 -2.13
C LEU A 272 1.15 -7.62 -1.36
N ALA A 273 2.29 -7.02 -1.01
CA ALA A 273 2.31 -5.77 -0.27
C ALA A 273 1.68 -4.64 -1.07
N LEU A 274 1.93 -4.56 -2.39
CA LEU A 274 1.33 -3.58 -3.28
C LEU A 274 -0.18 -3.82 -3.47
N ALA A 275 -0.58 -5.05 -3.81
CA ALA A 275 -1.99 -5.38 -4.01
C ALA A 275 -2.83 -5.10 -2.76
N LEU A 276 -2.33 -5.48 -1.57
CA LEU A 276 -3.01 -5.17 -0.31
C LEU A 276 -2.97 -3.69 0.04
N HIS A 277 -1.86 -2.99 -0.23
CA HIS A 277 -1.77 -1.56 0.03
C HIS A 277 -2.82 -0.79 -0.77
N ASP A 278 -2.95 -1.10 -2.07
CA ASP A 278 -3.87 -0.40 -2.96
C ASP A 278 -5.33 -0.66 -2.58
N VAL A 279 -5.63 -1.88 -2.14
CA VAL A 279 -6.98 -2.29 -1.73
C VAL A 279 -7.37 -1.77 -0.33
N LEU A 280 -6.42 -1.66 0.60
CA LEU A 280 -6.70 -1.34 2.01
C LEU A 280 -6.43 0.11 2.38
N PHE A 281 -5.50 0.76 1.70
CA PHE A 281 -4.99 2.07 2.10
C PHE A 281 -5.11 3.14 1.01
N SER A 282 -5.37 2.79 -0.26
CA SER A 282 -5.56 3.81 -1.29
C SER A 282 -6.82 4.63 -1.01
N SER A 283 -6.65 5.95 -0.93
CA SER A 283 -7.71 6.94 -0.65
C SER A 283 -8.66 7.13 -1.82
N ASP A 284 -8.36 6.58 -3.00
CA ASP A 284 -9.14 6.76 -4.23
C ASP A 284 -10.59 6.28 -4.11
N TYR A 285 -10.92 5.50 -3.08
CA TYR A 285 -12.29 5.06 -2.81
C TYR A 285 -13.16 6.10 -2.07
N ASP A 286 -12.59 7.19 -1.54
CA ASP A 286 -13.31 8.11 -0.64
C ASP A 286 -13.47 9.56 -1.18
N GLU A 287 -12.89 9.92 -2.32
CA GLU A 287 -13.00 11.30 -2.85
C GLU A 287 -14.39 11.63 -3.41
N SER A 288 -15.25 10.65 -3.71
CA SER A 288 -16.57 10.91 -4.28
C SER A 288 -17.58 11.52 -3.30
N ASP A 289 -17.28 11.50 -1.99
CA ASP A 289 -18.16 11.99 -0.92
C ASP A 289 -17.64 13.26 -0.24
N SER A 290 -16.56 13.88 -0.73
CA SER A 290 -16.20 15.23 -0.32
C SER A 290 -17.14 16.24 -0.99
N GLU A 291 -18.41 16.24 -0.60
CA GLU A 291 -19.17 17.49 -0.63
C GLU A 291 -18.31 18.50 0.14
N GLU A 292 -17.75 19.48 -0.57
CA GLU A 292 -17.05 20.65 -0.02
C GLU A 292 -18.01 21.37 0.93
N ASP A 293 -18.18 20.82 2.12
CA ASP A 293 -18.87 21.51 3.17
C ASP A 293 -17.97 22.68 3.57
N ASP A 294 -18.38 23.87 3.12
CA ASP A 294 -17.85 25.21 3.38
C ASP A 294 -17.94 25.55 4.90
N TRP A 295 -17.29 24.74 5.75
CA TRP A 295 -17.23 24.92 7.22
C TRP A 295 -16.25 26.01 7.64
N ASP A 296 -15.39 26.46 6.72
CA ASP A 296 -14.50 27.61 6.91
C ASP A 296 -15.23 28.96 6.73
N SER A 297 -16.57 28.97 6.78
CA SER A 297 -17.28 30.23 6.91
C SER A 297 -16.91 30.89 8.24
N GLU A 298 -16.06 31.92 8.18
CA GLU A 298 -15.43 32.72 9.25
C GLU A 298 -16.40 33.41 10.25
N ASP A 299 -17.65 32.97 10.38
CA ASP A 299 -18.59 33.54 11.36
C ASP A 299 -18.39 32.86 12.74
N ASP A 300 -17.55 33.54 13.54
CA ASP A 300 -16.91 33.32 14.86
C ASP A 300 -17.69 32.71 16.05
N ASP A 301 -18.87 32.11 15.89
CA ASP A 301 -19.59 31.54 17.04
C ASP A 301 -19.25 30.05 17.24
N TRP A 302 -18.22 29.78 18.06
CA TRP A 302 -17.81 28.44 18.49
C TRP A 302 -18.76 27.91 19.58
N THR A 303 -19.92 27.44 19.16
CA THR A 303 -20.88 26.82 20.08
C THR A 303 -20.40 25.43 20.51
N ALA A 304 -20.74 25.01 21.74
CA ALA A 304 -20.46 23.66 22.24
C ALA A 304 -20.99 22.55 21.29
N GLU A 305 -22.09 22.83 20.59
CA GLU A 305 -22.68 21.96 19.57
C GLU A 305 -21.80 21.78 18.33
N LYS A 306 -21.10 22.83 17.86
CA LYS A 306 -20.12 22.70 16.77
C LYS A 306 -18.90 21.89 17.20
N ALA A 307 -18.45 22.03 18.44
CA ALA A 307 -17.34 21.24 18.98
C ALA A 307 -17.68 19.74 19.03
N THR A 308 -18.88 19.38 19.50
CA THR A 308 -19.35 17.98 19.50
C THR A 308 -19.55 17.44 18.08
N LEU A 309 -20.08 18.25 17.16
CA LEU A 309 -20.23 17.87 15.75
C LEU A 309 -18.87 17.63 15.08
N ARG A 310 -17.87 18.50 15.35
CA ARG A 310 -16.49 18.33 14.84
C ARG A 310 -15.85 17.07 15.41
N GLN A 311 -16.04 16.80 16.70
CA GLN A 311 -15.58 15.56 17.33
C GLN A 311 -16.26 14.33 16.71
N GLN A 312 -17.58 14.39 16.47
CA GLN A 312 -18.32 13.31 15.82
C GLN A 312 -17.87 13.10 14.37
N LYS A 313 -17.59 14.17 13.61
CA LYS A 313 -17.06 14.09 12.24
C LYS A 313 -15.65 13.49 12.24
N ALA A 314 -14.78 13.89 13.17
CA ALA A 314 -13.45 13.31 13.34
C ALA A 314 -13.52 11.82 13.72
N LEU A 315 -14.46 11.42 14.58
CA LEU A 315 -14.71 10.02 14.90
C LEU A 315 -15.21 9.23 13.68
N ARG A 316 -16.14 9.79 12.89
CA ARG A 316 -16.61 9.15 11.65
C ARG A 316 -15.50 9.02 10.60
N GLN A 317 -14.64 10.03 10.46
CA GLN A 317 -13.47 9.95 9.58
C GLN A 317 -12.49 8.87 10.07
N LEU A 318 -12.27 8.78 11.38
CA LEU A 318 -11.48 7.71 11.97
C LEU A 318 -12.10 6.33 11.68
N GLU A 319 -13.43 6.19 11.88
CA GLU A 319 -14.20 4.97 11.67
C GLU A 319 -14.21 4.51 10.20
N ARG A 320 -14.35 5.43 9.24
CA ARG A 320 -14.21 5.12 7.80
C ARG A 320 -12.83 4.57 7.46
N GLY A 321 -11.82 5.06 8.18
CA GLY A 321 -10.46 4.58 8.07
C GLY A 321 -10.15 3.30 8.82
N LEU A 322 -11.11 2.72 9.56
CA LEU A 322 -10.89 1.46 10.28
C LEU A 322 -11.06 0.28 9.33
N LEU A 323 -10.19 -0.71 9.53
CA LEU A 323 -10.24 -1.96 8.81
C LEU A 323 -11.34 -2.83 9.41
N ASP A 324 -12.06 -3.54 8.56
CA ASP A 324 -13.09 -4.46 9.03
C ASP A 324 -12.50 -5.83 9.43
N GLY A 325 -13.32 -6.72 9.98
CA GLY A 325 -12.87 -8.06 10.35
C GLY A 325 -12.41 -8.91 9.14
N SER A 326 -12.92 -8.62 7.93
CA SER A 326 -12.53 -9.27 6.68
C SER A 326 -11.10 -8.89 6.28
N ASP A 327 -10.76 -7.62 6.42
CA ASP A 327 -9.44 -7.02 6.18
C ASP A 327 -8.43 -7.61 7.17
N HIS A 328 -8.73 -7.57 8.47
CA HIS A 328 -7.87 -8.12 9.52
C HIS A 328 -7.57 -9.60 9.30
N ARG A 329 -8.58 -10.42 8.93
CA ARG A 329 -8.38 -11.85 8.66
C ARG A 329 -7.47 -12.09 7.46
N SER A 330 -7.61 -11.32 6.40
CA SER A 330 -6.83 -11.52 5.17
C SER A 330 -5.37 -11.14 5.37
N ILE A 331 -5.12 -10.02 6.04
CA ILE A 331 -3.77 -9.58 6.41
C ILE A 331 -3.12 -10.57 7.39
N SER A 332 -3.88 -11.04 8.38
CA SER A 332 -3.41 -12.07 9.31
C SER A 332 -3.04 -13.37 8.57
N SER A 333 -3.79 -13.75 7.54
CA SER A 333 -3.47 -14.91 6.70
C SER A 333 -2.17 -14.74 5.92
N VAL A 334 -1.93 -13.57 5.33
CA VAL A 334 -0.66 -13.27 4.66
C VAL A 334 0.50 -13.29 5.64
N PHE A 335 0.37 -12.66 6.81
CA PHE A 335 1.41 -12.69 7.82
C PHE A 335 1.65 -14.09 8.38
N ALA A 336 0.61 -14.92 8.52
CA ALA A 336 0.76 -16.32 8.91
C ALA A 336 1.50 -17.12 7.83
N PHE A 337 1.18 -16.92 6.56
CA PHE A 337 1.91 -17.50 5.43
C PHE A 337 3.40 -17.15 5.50
N LEU A 338 3.73 -15.87 5.67
CA LEU A 338 5.12 -15.41 5.76
C LEU A 338 5.86 -15.94 7.00
N GLN A 339 5.17 -16.04 8.14
CA GLN A 339 5.71 -16.61 9.38
C GLN A 339 6.00 -18.11 9.24
N ASN A 340 5.10 -18.85 8.59
CA ASN A 340 5.29 -20.27 8.38
C ASN A 340 6.46 -20.53 7.41
N LEU A 341 6.54 -19.77 6.30
CA LEU A 341 7.70 -19.84 5.41
C LEU A 341 9.02 -19.62 6.18
N TYR A 342 9.08 -18.64 7.08
CA TYR A 342 10.26 -18.45 7.93
C TYR A 342 10.52 -19.64 8.85
N SER A 343 9.47 -20.15 9.52
CA SER A 343 9.60 -21.22 10.52
C SER A 343 10.11 -22.53 9.92
N PHE A 344 9.87 -22.74 8.63
CA PHE A 344 10.26 -23.93 7.88
C PHE A 344 11.43 -23.69 6.91
N ALA A 345 11.79 -22.43 6.64
CA ALA A 345 13.05 -22.08 5.99
C ALA A 345 14.18 -22.51 6.93
N GLY A 346 14.84 -23.64 6.63
CA GLY A 346 15.99 -24.10 7.42
C GLY A 346 17.02 -22.97 7.67
N PRO A 347 17.92 -23.14 8.64
CA PRO A 347 18.79 -22.06 9.13
C PRO A 347 19.60 -21.36 8.02
N GLU A 348 19.98 -22.08 6.97
CA GLU A 348 20.71 -21.54 5.81
C GLU A 348 19.90 -20.54 4.98
N ARG A 349 18.58 -20.76 4.85
CA ARG A 349 17.68 -19.90 4.06
C ARG A 349 16.97 -18.86 4.89
N ALA A 350 16.87 -19.08 6.21
CA ALA A 350 16.25 -18.15 7.13
C ALA A 350 16.88 -16.74 7.06
N ASP A 351 18.20 -16.66 6.92
CA ASP A 351 18.92 -15.39 6.84
C ASP A 351 18.58 -14.60 5.56
N VAL A 352 18.59 -15.28 4.41
CA VAL A 352 18.19 -14.71 3.12
C VAL A 352 16.73 -14.25 3.15
N TYR A 353 15.86 -15.06 3.73
CA TYR A 353 14.45 -14.71 3.86
C TYR A 353 14.23 -13.50 4.79
N ARG A 354 14.97 -13.38 5.90
CA ARG A 354 14.90 -12.19 6.77
C ARG A 354 15.36 -10.93 6.04
N GLN A 355 16.46 -11.01 5.29
CA GLN A 355 16.93 -9.90 4.46
C GLN A 355 15.88 -9.49 3.43
N HIS A 356 15.24 -10.47 2.79
CA HIS A 356 14.16 -10.24 1.85
C HIS A 356 12.96 -9.50 2.50
N LEU A 357 12.52 -9.94 3.68
CA LEU A 357 11.41 -9.29 4.41
C LEU A 357 11.73 -7.85 4.84
N LEU A 358 13.00 -7.53 5.13
CA LEU A 358 13.39 -6.26 5.73
C LEU A 358 13.84 -5.20 4.70
N ALA A 359 14.73 -5.58 3.79
CA ALA A 359 15.46 -4.63 2.94
C ALA A 359 15.05 -4.71 1.47
N ASP A 360 14.78 -5.91 0.95
CA ASP A 360 14.55 -6.09 -0.49
C ASP A 360 13.08 -5.95 -0.89
N THR A 361 12.16 -5.91 0.07
CA THR A 361 10.73 -5.85 -0.20
C THR A 361 10.08 -4.59 0.35
N LEU A 362 9.00 -4.19 -0.32
CA LEU A 362 8.12 -3.12 0.14
C LEU A 362 7.16 -3.58 1.26
N LEU A 363 7.30 -4.79 1.78
CA LEU A 363 6.38 -5.38 2.76
C LEU A 363 6.20 -4.50 3.99
N VAL A 364 7.31 -4.12 4.60
CA VAL A 364 7.26 -3.33 5.83
C VAL A 364 6.69 -1.92 5.58
N PRO A 365 7.25 -1.11 4.65
CA PRO A 365 6.78 0.25 4.43
C PRO A 365 5.38 0.34 3.79
N ARG A 366 4.98 -0.60 2.94
CA ARG A 366 3.69 -0.55 2.23
C ARG A 366 2.58 -1.34 2.90
N LEU A 367 2.87 -2.40 3.64
CA LEU A 367 1.83 -3.21 4.25
C LEU A 367 1.86 -3.17 5.78
N VAL A 368 2.98 -3.54 6.40
CA VAL A 368 3.04 -3.75 7.85
C VAL A 368 2.83 -2.46 8.64
N LEU A 369 3.50 -1.36 8.27
CA LEU A 369 3.37 -0.11 9.01
C LEU A 369 2.05 0.60 8.78
N PRO A 370 1.56 0.78 7.54
CA PRO A 370 0.25 1.40 7.35
C PRO A 370 -0.83 0.59 8.08
N TYR A 371 -0.74 -0.74 8.05
CA TYR A 371 -1.62 -1.61 8.81
C TYR A 371 -1.53 -1.38 10.32
N LEU A 372 -0.33 -1.40 10.90
CA LEU A 372 -0.13 -1.15 12.33
C LEU A 372 -0.60 0.24 12.75
N ASN A 373 -0.43 1.26 11.91
CA ASN A 373 -0.95 2.60 12.15
C ASN A 373 -2.49 2.60 12.24
N ARG A 374 -3.17 1.87 11.35
CA ARG A 374 -4.64 1.67 11.44
C ARG A 374 -5.02 0.88 12.70
N CYS A 375 -4.26 -0.16 13.06
CA CYS A 375 -4.49 -0.91 14.30
C CYS A 375 -4.31 -0.06 15.56
N VAL A 376 -3.30 0.81 15.59
CA VAL A 376 -3.06 1.77 16.67
C VAL A 376 -4.21 2.75 16.77
N ALA A 377 -4.70 3.29 15.66
CA ALA A 377 -5.85 4.18 15.64
C ALA A 377 -7.10 3.48 16.20
N ALA A 378 -7.35 2.23 15.80
CA ALA A 378 -8.42 1.39 16.33
C ALA A 378 -8.28 1.14 17.84
N ALA A 379 -7.09 0.72 18.29
CA ALA A 379 -6.81 0.43 19.70
C ALA A 379 -6.96 1.67 20.60
N ASN A 380 -6.53 2.85 20.12
CA ASN A 380 -6.73 4.11 20.82
C ASN A 380 -8.21 4.50 20.89
N LEU A 381 -8.98 4.26 19.82
CA LEU A 381 -10.42 4.49 19.82
C LEU A 381 -11.13 3.59 20.85
N LEU A 382 -10.78 2.29 20.88
CA LEU A 382 -11.34 1.34 21.84
C LEU A 382 -10.97 1.71 23.28
N SER A 383 -9.72 2.14 23.52
CA SER A 383 -9.27 2.59 24.84
C SER A 383 -10.05 3.82 25.31
N ARG A 384 -10.21 4.84 24.46
CA ARG A 384 -11.00 6.04 24.79
C ARG A 384 -12.47 5.72 25.06
N ARG A 385 -13.06 4.78 24.31
CA ARG A 385 -14.42 4.30 24.56
C ARG A 385 -14.51 3.65 25.93
N ALA A 386 -13.59 2.76 26.26
CA ALA A 386 -13.54 2.12 27.57
C ALA A 386 -13.43 3.13 28.72
N GLU A 387 -12.51 4.10 28.62
CA GLU A 387 -12.36 5.20 29.60
C GLU A 387 -13.64 6.04 29.75
N THR A 388 -14.32 6.30 28.64
CA THR A 388 -15.61 7.04 28.64
C THR A 388 -16.70 6.22 29.33
N TYR A 389 -16.79 4.91 29.06
CA TYR A 389 -17.74 4.03 29.73
C TYR A 389 -17.44 3.94 31.23
N GLU A 390 -16.19 3.78 31.62
CA GLU A 390 -15.77 3.78 33.02
C GLU A 390 -16.19 5.08 33.72
N SER A 391 -15.92 6.23 33.11
CA SER A 391 -16.32 7.55 33.64
C SER A 391 -17.83 7.69 33.80
N LEU A 392 -18.62 7.20 32.84
CA LEU A 392 -20.09 7.20 32.91
C LEU A 392 -20.61 6.28 34.01
N LEU A 393 -19.96 5.15 34.23
CA LEU A 393 -20.31 4.21 35.29
C LEU A 393 -19.96 4.74 36.68
N SER A 394 -18.79 5.36 36.84
CA SER A 394 -18.41 6.03 38.09
C SER A 394 -19.42 7.12 38.49
N ASN A 395 -19.90 7.90 37.52
CA ASN A 395 -20.89 8.96 37.77
C ASN A 395 -22.30 8.42 38.09
N ARG A 396 -22.62 7.19 37.72
CA ARG A 396 -23.93 6.56 37.98
C ARG A 396 -24.02 5.94 39.39
N GLY A 397 -22.89 5.76 40.07
CA GLY A 397 -22.73 4.78 41.15
C GLY A 397 -22.77 5.26 42.60
N GLU A 398 -22.98 6.54 42.93
CA GLU A 398 -23.03 6.96 44.36
C GLU A 398 -24.35 6.66 45.09
N GLY A 399 -25.30 5.95 44.46
CA GLY A 399 -26.66 5.84 44.99
C GLY A 399 -27.37 4.50 44.80
N LYS A 400 -26.80 3.38 45.28
CA LYS A 400 -27.54 2.22 45.86
C LYS A 400 -26.62 1.02 46.14
N ASP A 401 -26.62 0.57 47.39
CA ASP A 401 -25.80 -0.48 48.00
C ASP A 401 -26.25 -1.93 47.66
N ASP A 402 -26.98 -2.14 46.56
CA ASP A 402 -27.74 -3.38 46.37
C ASP A 402 -27.02 -4.38 45.43
N GLY A 403 -25.88 -4.95 45.85
CA GLY A 403 -25.38 -6.30 45.50
C GLY A 403 -25.21 -6.77 44.02
N GLU A 404 -25.50 -5.98 42.99
CA GLU A 404 -25.50 -6.38 41.57
C GLU A 404 -24.38 -5.74 40.71
N SER A 405 -23.19 -5.50 41.28
CA SER A 405 -22.08 -4.84 40.55
C SER A 405 -21.39 -5.69 39.48
N GLY A 406 -21.64 -7.01 39.39
CA GLY A 406 -20.88 -7.92 38.52
C GLY A 406 -21.18 -7.83 37.01
N GLY A 407 -22.25 -7.15 36.58
CA GLY A 407 -22.63 -7.11 35.16
C GLY A 407 -21.86 -6.08 34.32
N LEU A 408 -21.44 -4.98 34.93
CA LEU A 408 -20.97 -3.78 34.22
C LEU A 408 -19.53 -3.87 33.72
N ASP A 409 -18.66 -4.59 34.44
CA ASP A 409 -17.28 -4.86 34.00
C ASP A 409 -17.24 -5.66 32.70
N ASN A 410 -18.30 -6.42 32.42
CA ASN A 410 -18.38 -7.29 31.25
C ASN A 410 -18.60 -6.49 29.95
N ASP A 411 -19.31 -5.36 30.01
CA ASP A 411 -19.58 -4.53 28.82
C ASP A 411 -18.33 -3.75 28.40
N VAL A 412 -17.57 -3.21 29.36
CA VAL A 412 -16.26 -2.55 29.09
C VAL A 412 -15.26 -3.57 28.56
N ALA A 413 -15.26 -4.77 29.13
CA ALA A 413 -14.47 -5.90 28.66
C ALA A 413 -14.79 -6.26 27.20
N MET A 414 -16.06 -6.39 26.85
CA MET A 414 -16.50 -6.70 25.49
C MET A 414 -16.12 -5.60 24.48
N ALA A 415 -16.13 -4.32 24.89
CA ALA A 415 -15.73 -3.22 24.03
C ALA A 415 -14.24 -3.25 23.65
N LEU A 416 -13.38 -3.85 24.48
CA LEU A 416 -11.94 -3.97 24.24
C LEU A 416 -11.53 -5.27 23.51
N ASP A 417 -12.46 -6.23 23.37
CA ASP A 417 -12.21 -7.56 22.84
C ASP A 417 -12.52 -7.69 21.34
N ASP A 418 -11.83 -6.87 20.52
CA ASP A 418 -11.79 -7.13 19.08
C ASP A 418 -10.70 -8.16 18.75
N MET A 419 -11.09 -9.43 18.72
CA MET A 419 -10.19 -10.54 18.43
C MET A 419 -9.52 -10.46 17.05
N ASN A 420 -10.19 -9.87 16.04
CA ASN A 420 -9.58 -9.75 14.71
C ASN A 420 -8.49 -8.68 14.71
N LEU A 421 -8.74 -7.54 15.37
CA LEU A 421 -7.75 -6.49 15.55
C LEU A 421 -6.52 -7.00 16.32
N VAL A 422 -6.74 -7.72 17.43
CA VAL A 422 -5.66 -8.29 18.25
C VAL A 422 -4.86 -9.33 17.46
N ALA A 423 -5.52 -10.27 16.77
CA ALA A 423 -4.86 -11.27 15.94
C ALA A 423 -4.04 -10.64 14.81
N GLY A 424 -4.61 -9.62 14.16
CA GLY A 424 -3.96 -8.84 13.13
C GLY A 424 -2.72 -8.12 13.61
N CYS A 425 -2.86 -7.32 14.67
CA CYS A 425 -1.75 -6.60 15.29
C CYS A 425 -0.64 -7.57 15.73
N ALA A 426 -1.01 -8.69 16.36
CA ALA A 426 -0.07 -9.72 16.76
C ALA A 426 0.68 -10.32 15.56
N ALA A 427 -0.03 -10.64 14.48
CA ALA A 427 0.59 -11.20 13.27
C ALA A 427 1.56 -10.20 12.62
N ALA A 428 1.21 -8.92 12.57
CA ALA A 428 2.09 -7.86 12.09
C ALA A 428 3.36 -7.71 12.94
N LEU A 429 3.20 -7.70 14.27
CA LEU A 429 4.33 -7.61 15.20
C LEU A 429 5.27 -8.81 15.07
N ARG A 430 4.76 -10.02 14.90
CA ARG A 430 5.58 -11.21 14.64
C ARG A 430 6.41 -11.09 13.37
N VAL A 431 5.83 -10.57 12.29
CA VAL A 431 6.57 -10.32 11.04
C VAL A 431 7.69 -9.30 11.28
N LEU A 432 7.43 -8.23 12.02
CA LEU A 432 8.49 -7.27 12.41
C LEU A 432 9.57 -7.89 13.31
N ILE A 433 9.19 -8.76 14.25
CA ILE A 433 10.15 -9.46 15.13
C ILE A 433 11.06 -10.36 14.29
N ILE A 434 10.50 -11.10 13.31
CA ILE A 434 11.27 -11.94 12.39
C ILE A 434 12.19 -11.06 11.52
N ALA A 435 11.66 -10.00 10.92
CA ALA A 435 12.43 -9.12 10.04
C ALA A 435 13.56 -8.38 10.78
N SER A 436 13.35 -7.98 12.03
CA SER A 436 14.35 -7.26 12.85
C SER A 436 15.38 -8.18 13.50
N PHE A 437 15.17 -9.50 13.52
CA PHE A 437 16.08 -10.41 14.20
C PHE A 437 17.46 -10.45 13.53
N ARG A 438 18.48 -10.00 14.27
CA ARG A 438 19.87 -9.87 13.80
C ARG A 438 19.96 -9.09 12.48
N ALA A 439 19.08 -8.11 12.31
CA ALA A 439 19.19 -7.18 11.20
C ALA A 439 20.58 -6.54 11.20
N PRO A 440 21.25 -6.40 10.04
CA PRO A 440 22.57 -5.77 9.97
C PRO A 440 22.53 -4.40 10.64
N PRO A 441 23.47 -4.07 11.55
CA PRO A 441 23.48 -2.81 12.29
C PRO A 441 23.99 -1.65 11.41
N THR A 442 23.46 -1.53 10.19
CA THR A 442 23.74 -0.38 9.34
C THR A 442 22.94 0.81 9.85
N ARG A 443 23.53 2.02 9.81
CA ARG A 443 22.84 3.27 10.23
C ARG A 443 21.47 3.41 9.55
N PHE A 444 21.37 3.02 8.27
CA PHE A 444 20.12 3.01 7.53
C PHE A 444 19.07 2.05 8.11
N VAL A 445 19.41 0.77 8.33
CA VAL A 445 18.47 -0.22 8.84
C VAL A 445 18.04 0.10 10.28
N LEU A 446 18.97 0.53 11.13
CA LEU A 446 18.65 0.96 12.49
C LEU A 446 17.75 2.21 12.50
N GLY A 447 18.07 3.22 11.68
CA GLY A 447 17.25 4.41 11.52
C GLY A 447 15.86 4.10 11.00
N LEU A 448 15.75 3.16 10.05
CA LEU A 448 14.48 2.63 9.57
C LEU A 448 13.74 1.97 10.75
N LEU A 449 14.29 0.91 11.35
CA LEU A 449 13.66 0.17 12.45
C LEU A 449 13.18 1.07 13.60
N ARG A 450 13.93 2.14 13.93
CA ARG A 450 13.52 3.14 14.92
C ARG A 450 12.27 3.91 14.51
N ARG A 451 12.24 4.45 13.29
CA ARG A 451 11.06 5.14 12.73
C ARG A 451 9.86 4.19 12.60
N LEU A 452 10.14 2.91 12.45
CA LEU A 452 9.16 1.85 12.28
C LEU A 452 8.62 1.27 13.59
N ASN A 453 9.18 1.65 14.75
CA ASN A 453 8.82 1.04 16.02
C ASN A 453 7.42 1.50 16.48
N PRO A 454 6.40 0.61 16.46
CA PRO A 454 5.03 0.98 16.81
C PRO A 454 4.81 1.05 18.34
N THR A 455 5.82 0.70 19.14
CA THR A 455 5.67 0.47 20.59
C THR A 455 5.13 1.69 21.31
N ALA A 456 5.76 2.86 21.13
CA ALA A 456 5.31 4.08 21.80
C ALA A 456 3.86 4.45 21.44
N SER A 457 3.46 4.21 20.18
CA SER A 457 2.10 4.49 19.71
C SER A 457 1.07 3.50 20.26
N LEU A 458 1.43 2.22 20.40
CA LEU A 458 0.58 1.20 21.02
C LEU A 458 0.47 1.37 22.54
N LEU A 459 1.54 1.77 23.22
CA LEU A 459 1.52 2.01 24.67
C LEU A 459 0.63 3.20 25.06
N ARG A 460 0.33 4.13 24.14
CA ARG A 460 -0.71 5.15 24.35
C ARG A 460 -2.10 4.54 24.55
N ALA A 461 -2.34 3.36 24.00
CA ALA A 461 -3.52 2.53 24.26
C ALA A 461 -3.22 1.54 25.42
N ALA A 462 -2.70 2.05 26.54
CA ALA A 462 -2.19 1.24 27.66
C ALA A 462 -3.22 0.22 28.18
N VAL A 463 -4.49 0.62 28.33
CA VAL A 463 -5.57 -0.26 28.80
C VAL A 463 -5.79 -1.44 27.84
N PHE A 464 -5.81 -1.16 26.52
CA PHE A 464 -5.91 -2.19 25.49
C PHE A 464 -4.71 -3.15 25.51
N VAL A 465 -3.48 -2.62 25.61
CA VAL A 465 -2.27 -3.46 25.65
C VAL A 465 -2.16 -4.27 26.96
N ALA A 466 -2.56 -3.70 28.09
CA ALA A 466 -2.58 -4.38 29.39
C ALA A 466 -3.54 -5.57 29.39
N ARG A 467 -4.71 -5.42 28.74
CA ARG A 467 -5.69 -6.50 28.59
C ARG A 467 -5.18 -7.64 27.72
N HIS A 468 -4.44 -7.31 26.66
CA HIS A 468 -3.93 -8.26 25.67
C HIS A 468 -2.46 -8.59 25.92
N ASP A 469 -2.20 -9.34 26.99
CA ASP A 469 -0.88 -9.73 27.48
C ASP A 469 0.06 -10.30 26.38
N TYR A 470 -0.50 -10.97 25.37
CA TYR A 470 0.24 -11.48 24.23
C TYR A 470 0.84 -10.38 23.35
N LEU A 471 0.11 -9.29 23.11
CA LEU A 471 0.63 -8.14 22.35
C LEU A 471 1.78 -7.48 23.08
N PHE A 472 1.65 -7.30 24.39
CA PHE A 472 2.73 -6.73 25.21
C PHE A 472 3.99 -7.59 25.20
N ALA A 473 3.84 -8.93 25.26
CA ALA A 473 4.98 -9.84 25.11
C ALA A 473 5.66 -9.67 23.74
N LEU A 474 4.90 -9.53 22.65
CA LEU A 474 5.47 -9.26 21.32
C LEU A 474 6.17 -7.90 21.25
N LEU A 475 5.64 -6.85 21.88
CA LEU A 475 6.32 -5.55 21.98
C LEU A 475 7.65 -5.68 22.72
N CYS A 476 7.70 -6.45 23.81
CA CYS A 476 8.96 -6.75 24.50
C CYS A 476 9.98 -7.40 23.55
N LEU A 477 9.58 -8.45 22.83
CA LEU A 477 10.46 -9.15 21.89
C LEU A 477 10.92 -8.26 20.73
N LEU A 478 10.04 -7.42 20.20
CA LEU A 478 10.36 -6.48 19.12
C LEU A 478 11.43 -5.48 19.55
N ASN A 479 11.28 -4.86 20.72
CA ASN A 479 12.24 -3.88 21.22
C ASN A 479 13.59 -4.51 21.57
N VAL A 480 13.60 -5.78 22.02
CA VAL A 480 14.83 -6.55 22.19
C VAL A 480 15.55 -6.74 20.85
N ASN A 481 14.84 -7.18 19.82
CA ASN A 481 15.45 -7.43 18.50
C ASN A 481 15.91 -6.14 17.81
N MET A 482 15.17 -5.05 17.96
CA MET A 482 15.54 -3.73 17.42
C MET A 482 16.71 -3.07 18.18
N GLY A 483 17.12 -3.59 19.34
CA GLY A 483 18.09 -2.92 20.21
C GLY A 483 17.59 -1.58 20.76
N ALA A 484 16.26 -1.36 20.76
CA ALA A 484 15.66 -0.07 21.12
C ALA A 484 15.79 0.26 22.62
N LEU A 485 16.22 -0.73 23.42
CA LEU A 485 16.39 -0.63 24.87
C LEU A 485 17.86 -0.82 25.27
N ASP A 486 18.79 -0.55 24.36
CA ASP A 486 20.22 -0.68 24.61
C ASP A 486 20.73 0.49 25.47
N LEU A 487 20.77 0.28 26.78
CA LEU A 487 21.32 1.24 27.74
C LEU A 487 22.87 1.23 27.78
N SER A 488 23.53 0.34 27.04
CA SER A 488 25.00 0.21 27.07
C SER A 488 25.73 1.28 26.27
N ILE A 489 25.05 1.94 25.32
CA ILE A 489 25.60 3.01 24.46
C ILE A 489 26.28 4.10 25.30
N ARG A 490 25.75 4.39 26.49
CA ARG A 490 26.29 5.40 27.41
C ARG A 490 27.59 4.99 28.10
N SER A 491 27.84 3.69 28.32
CA SER A 491 29.00 3.17 29.04
C SER A 491 30.32 3.43 28.29
N ASN A 492 30.29 3.49 26.96
CA ASN A 492 31.50 3.67 26.15
C ASN A 492 32.04 5.12 26.19
N PHE A 493 31.22 6.10 26.59
CA PHE A 493 31.63 7.50 26.68
C PHE A 493 32.36 7.81 27.99
N SER A 494 31.93 7.21 29.10
CA SER A 494 32.56 7.39 30.42
C SER A 494 34.01 6.87 30.46
N SER A 495 34.32 5.82 29.70
CA SER A 495 35.64 5.19 29.69
C SER A 495 36.70 5.95 28.88
N LYS A 496 36.31 6.73 27.86
CA LYS A 496 37.26 7.54 27.06
C LYS A 496 37.76 8.78 27.82
N LYS A 497 36.88 9.44 28.58
CA LYS A 497 37.24 10.68 29.31
C LYS A 497 38.25 10.45 30.44
N LYS A 498 38.39 9.22 30.95
CA LYS A 498 39.27 8.92 32.09
C LYS A 498 40.71 8.54 31.70
N LYS A 499 41.02 8.42 30.39
CA LYS A 499 42.33 7.94 29.93
C LYS A 499 43.29 9.06 29.53
N THR A 500 42.81 10.28 29.28
CA THR A 500 43.65 11.43 28.94
C THR A 500 44.23 12.14 30.17
N ASP A 501 43.62 11.98 31.35
CA ASP A 501 43.99 12.78 32.53
C ASP A 501 45.08 12.12 33.41
N ASN A 502 45.66 10.99 33.00
CA ASN A 502 46.51 10.17 33.88
C ASN A 502 47.87 9.72 33.30
N GLU A 503 48.28 10.17 32.11
CA GLU A 503 49.56 9.77 31.51
C GLU A 503 50.70 10.82 31.58
N ASP A 504 50.47 12.05 32.08
CA ASP A 504 51.51 13.10 32.14
C ASP A 504 51.93 13.55 33.56
N ALA A 505 51.73 12.71 34.58
CA ALA A 505 52.12 13.04 35.96
C ALA A 505 53.58 12.70 36.35
N ASP A 506 54.49 12.56 35.37
CA ASP A 506 55.93 12.40 35.62
C ASP A 506 56.76 13.21 34.60
N GLY A 507 57.13 14.46 34.95
CA GLY A 507 58.29 15.10 34.33
C GLY A 507 58.23 16.62 34.14
N ASP A 508 59.01 17.30 34.97
CA ASP A 508 59.76 18.53 34.67
C ASP A 508 59.09 19.89 34.97
N GLU A 509 59.60 20.52 36.03
CA GLU A 509 59.33 21.90 36.44
C GLU A 509 59.99 22.88 35.45
N GLY A 510 59.36 23.10 34.30
CA GLY A 510 59.75 24.12 33.33
C GLY A 510 58.83 25.33 33.37
N GLU A 511 59.27 26.41 34.02
CA GLU A 511 58.61 27.73 33.96
C GLU A 511 58.64 28.27 32.52
N GLY A 512 57.55 28.06 31.77
CA GLY A 512 57.35 28.58 30.42
C GLY A 512 55.98 29.22 30.28
N GLU A 513 55.94 30.55 30.32
CA GLU A 513 54.78 31.37 29.97
C GLU A 513 54.49 31.21 28.46
N GLY A 514 53.74 30.18 28.11
CA GLY A 514 53.21 29.97 26.76
C GLY A 514 51.72 30.29 26.74
N GLU A 515 51.35 31.35 26.04
CA GLU A 515 49.97 31.66 25.65
C GLU A 515 49.46 30.54 24.73
N GLY A 516 48.99 29.44 25.34
CA GLY A 516 48.37 28.33 24.63
C GLY A 516 46.97 28.71 24.21
N GLU A 517 46.78 28.96 22.91
CA GLU A 517 45.48 29.00 22.26
C GLU A 517 44.74 27.70 22.61
N GLY A 518 43.77 27.80 23.53
CA GLY A 518 42.93 26.69 23.92
C GLY A 518 42.13 26.22 22.71
N GLU A 519 42.58 25.12 22.12
CA GLU A 519 41.85 24.37 21.11
C GLU A 519 40.56 23.89 21.78
N TYR A 520 39.47 24.65 21.58
CA TYR A 520 38.13 24.23 21.96
C TYR A 520 37.85 22.97 21.12
N GLU A 521 38.05 21.78 21.69
CA GLU A 521 37.57 20.53 21.12
C GLU A 521 36.07 20.72 20.85
N GLU A 522 35.76 20.92 19.57
CA GLU A 522 34.43 21.05 19.04
C GLU A 522 33.68 19.78 19.43
N LEU A 523 32.80 19.88 20.43
CA LEU A 523 31.92 18.79 20.86
C LEU A 523 31.10 18.37 19.65
N THR A 524 31.56 17.32 18.98
CA THR A 524 30.96 16.82 17.74
C THR A 524 29.51 16.39 17.99
N ASP A 525 28.61 16.74 17.06
CA ASP A 525 27.17 16.44 17.07
C ASP A 525 26.80 14.97 17.39
N GLU A 526 27.72 14.01 17.17
CA GLU A 526 27.51 12.58 17.46
C GLU A 526 27.27 12.27 18.95
N ASN A 527 27.76 13.10 19.88
CA ASN A 527 27.54 12.89 21.31
C ASN A 527 26.09 13.15 21.73
N ASP A 528 25.45 14.15 21.11
CA ASP A 528 24.08 14.55 21.44
C ASP A 528 23.06 13.53 20.94
N GLU A 529 23.25 12.96 19.75
CA GLU A 529 22.38 11.90 19.22
C GLU A 529 22.34 10.67 20.13
N ASN A 530 23.50 10.21 20.61
CA ASN A 530 23.60 9.06 21.53
C ASN A 530 22.90 9.32 22.88
N LEU A 531 22.95 10.56 23.38
CA LEU A 531 22.28 10.94 24.62
C LEU A 531 20.75 10.93 24.46
N VAL A 532 20.25 11.47 23.34
CA VAL A 532 18.82 11.46 23.00
C VAL A 532 18.31 10.01 22.88
N GLU A 533 19.10 9.12 22.29
CA GLU A 533 18.76 7.70 22.17
C GLU A 533 18.66 7.00 23.52
N ALA A 534 19.62 7.23 24.42
CA ALA A 534 19.59 6.67 25.76
C ALA A 534 18.37 7.18 26.57
N TYR A 535 18.01 8.46 26.41
CA TYR A 535 16.83 9.03 27.04
C TYR A 535 15.53 8.41 26.51
N TYR A 536 15.44 8.24 25.18
CA TYR A 536 14.30 7.59 24.55
C TYR A 536 14.14 6.14 25.02
N ALA A 537 15.22 5.36 25.03
CA ALA A 537 15.22 3.97 25.51
C ALA A 537 14.73 3.88 26.96
N HIS A 538 15.20 4.78 27.83
CA HIS A 538 14.78 4.84 29.22
C HIS A 538 13.29 5.20 29.38
N SER A 539 12.82 6.22 28.65
CA SER A 539 11.40 6.61 28.66
C SER A 539 10.50 5.45 28.20
N LEU A 540 10.89 4.76 27.12
CA LEU A 540 10.13 3.64 26.58
C LEU A 540 10.08 2.47 27.57
N LEU A 541 11.20 2.15 28.23
CA LEU A 541 11.24 1.10 29.25
C LEU A 541 10.34 1.42 30.45
N HIS A 542 10.26 2.69 30.84
CA HIS A 542 9.36 3.13 31.91
C HIS A 542 7.88 2.99 31.50
N ASP A 543 7.52 3.39 30.29
CA ASP A 543 6.15 3.25 29.78
C ASP A 543 5.74 1.76 29.70
N MET A 544 6.65 0.89 29.25
CA MET A 544 6.44 -0.56 29.25
C MET A 544 6.26 -1.12 30.67
N ALA A 545 7.08 -0.68 31.63
CA ALA A 545 6.95 -1.07 33.03
C ALA A 545 5.60 -0.66 33.62
N SER A 546 5.12 0.54 33.29
CA SER A 546 3.81 1.03 33.72
C SER A 546 2.68 0.16 33.19
N VAL A 547 2.70 -0.20 31.89
CA VAL A 547 1.67 -1.08 31.30
C VAL A 547 1.74 -2.49 31.90
N HIS A 548 2.93 -3.04 32.14
CA HIS A 548 3.08 -4.33 32.82
C HIS A 548 2.49 -4.30 34.25
N ALA A 549 2.70 -3.21 34.98
CA ALA A 549 2.16 -3.03 36.33
C ALA A 549 0.61 -2.93 36.37
N MET A 550 -0.03 -2.54 35.26
CA MET A 550 -1.49 -2.52 35.12
C MET A 550 -2.10 -3.92 34.91
N MET A 551 -1.29 -4.92 34.55
CA MET A 551 -1.75 -6.28 34.29
C MET A 551 -2.01 -7.06 35.59
N ASP A 552 -2.92 -8.04 35.54
CA ASP A 552 -3.09 -8.98 36.64
C ASP A 552 -1.87 -9.91 36.78
N ALA A 553 -1.66 -10.46 37.98
CA ALA A 553 -0.49 -11.29 38.29
C ALA A 553 -0.36 -12.52 37.37
N ASN A 554 -1.47 -13.10 36.90
CA ASN A 554 -1.41 -14.23 35.98
C ASN A 554 -1.00 -13.76 34.57
N ALA A 555 -1.50 -12.62 34.10
CA ALA A 555 -1.04 -12.01 32.85
C ALA A 555 0.44 -11.66 32.89
N GLN A 556 0.92 -11.03 33.96
CA GLN A 556 2.35 -10.74 34.15
C GLN A 556 3.20 -12.01 34.05
N GLN A 557 2.80 -13.09 34.71
CA GLN A 557 3.51 -14.36 34.63
C GLN A 557 3.47 -14.96 33.21
N ARG A 558 2.35 -14.83 32.48
CA ARG A 558 2.26 -15.29 31.07
C ARG A 558 3.15 -14.47 30.16
N VAL A 559 3.25 -13.15 30.34
CA VAL A 559 4.20 -12.28 29.62
C VAL A 559 5.62 -12.75 29.90
N MET A 560 6.00 -12.88 31.18
CA MET A 560 7.32 -13.32 31.61
C MET A 560 7.70 -14.65 30.96
N ASN A 561 6.82 -15.65 31.06
CA ASN A 561 7.05 -16.98 30.48
C ASN A 561 7.20 -16.90 28.96
N ARG A 562 6.39 -16.10 28.26
CA ARG A 562 6.50 -15.95 26.80
C ARG A 562 7.81 -15.28 26.40
N VAL A 563 8.23 -14.21 27.08
CA VAL A 563 9.47 -13.49 26.74
C VAL A 563 10.71 -14.34 27.05
N LEU A 564 10.73 -15.05 28.17
CA LEU A 564 11.90 -15.83 28.59
C LEU A 564 11.97 -17.21 27.93
N VAL A 565 10.84 -17.92 27.84
CA VAL A 565 10.80 -19.35 27.48
C VAL A 565 10.42 -19.57 26.02
N ALA A 566 9.61 -18.72 25.40
CA ALA A 566 9.12 -19.01 24.06
C ALA A 566 10.27 -19.05 23.05
N GLY A 567 10.47 -20.22 22.44
CA GLY A 567 11.40 -20.43 21.32
C GLY A 567 10.76 -20.26 19.94
N ALA A 568 9.46 -19.94 19.88
CA ALA A 568 8.71 -19.88 18.63
C ALA A 568 9.09 -18.67 17.75
N LEU A 569 9.65 -17.62 18.34
CA LEU A 569 10.12 -16.44 17.62
C LEU A 569 11.61 -16.27 17.87
N PRO A 570 12.37 -15.78 16.88
CA PRO A 570 13.78 -15.54 17.05
C PRO A 570 13.99 -14.29 17.92
N VAL A 571 14.82 -14.41 18.96
CA VAL A 571 15.07 -13.34 19.94
C VAL A 571 16.56 -13.26 20.27
N SER A 572 17.12 -12.05 20.20
CA SER A 572 18.53 -11.78 20.51
C SER A 572 18.76 -11.70 22.02
N ARG A 573 18.76 -12.86 22.69
CA ARG A 573 18.87 -12.99 24.16
C ARG A 573 20.22 -12.54 24.73
N ASP A 574 21.22 -12.43 23.87
CA ASP A 574 22.59 -12.01 24.15
C ASP A 574 22.75 -10.48 24.19
N THR A 575 21.67 -9.71 24.05
CA THR A 575 21.71 -8.24 24.01
C THR A 575 21.46 -7.60 25.38
N SER A 576 21.99 -6.39 25.57
CA SER A 576 21.69 -5.51 26.71
C SER A 576 20.19 -5.19 26.81
N SER A 577 19.52 -5.02 25.67
CA SER A 577 18.07 -4.81 25.60
C SER A 577 17.29 -5.97 26.22
N PHE A 578 17.71 -7.22 25.99
CA PHE A 578 17.08 -8.39 26.64
C PHE A 578 17.25 -8.37 28.16
N ALA A 579 18.45 -8.01 28.65
CA ALA A 579 18.70 -7.89 30.07
C ALA A 579 17.83 -6.79 30.73
N ALA A 580 17.66 -5.65 30.05
CA ALA A 580 16.81 -4.56 30.52
C ALA A 580 15.34 -4.97 30.61
N VAL A 581 14.80 -5.62 29.57
CA VAL A 581 13.42 -6.15 29.55
C VAL A 581 13.22 -7.22 30.62
N LYS A 582 14.17 -8.16 30.76
CA LYS A 582 14.12 -9.18 31.80
C LYS A 582 14.05 -8.56 33.19
N SER A 583 14.91 -7.58 33.48
CA SER A 583 14.91 -6.88 34.78
C SER A 583 13.61 -6.12 35.03
N MET A 584 13.02 -5.52 34.00
CA MET A 584 11.72 -4.85 34.08
C MET A 584 10.60 -5.84 34.45
N LEU A 585 10.55 -6.98 33.77
CA LEU A 585 9.51 -8.00 34.00
C LEU A 585 9.64 -8.65 35.39
N GLU A 586 10.85 -8.79 35.93
CA GLU A 586 11.11 -9.39 37.26
C GLU A 586 10.70 -8.46 38.42
N GLY A 587 10.11 -7.29 38.13
CA GLY A 587 9.68 -6.32 39.14
C GLY A 587 10.80 -5.36 39.57
N GLY A 588 11.90 -5.30 38.81
CA GLY A 588 13.03 -4.43 39.10
C GLY A 588 12.75 -2.92 38.98
N SER A 589 11.57 -2.50 38.54
CA SER A 589 11.27 -1.09 38.24
C SER A 589 11.25 -0.16 39.47
N ALA A 590 11.03 -0.68 40.70
CA ALA A 590 11.01 0.17 41.90
C ALA A 590 12.35 0.25 42.65
N SER A 591 13.21 -0.77 42.57
CA SER A 591 14.48 -0.81 43.33
C SER A 591 15.71 -1.13 42.47
N GLY A 592 15.52 -1.85 41.36
CA GLY A 592 16.58 -2.28 40.45
C GLY A 592 16.94 -1.24 39.40
N GLN A 593 15.98 -0.50 38.83
CA GLN A 593 16.29 0.52 37.81
C GLN A 593 17.06 1.71 38.39
N ALA A 594 16.65 2.23 39.55
CA ALA A 594 17.42 3.26 40.25
C ALA A 594 18.81 2.76 40.66
N SER A 595 18.95 1.48 41.03
CA SER A 595 20.24 0.87 41.38
C SER A 595 21.11 0.55 40.16
N TYR A 596 20.50 0.18 39.02
CA TYR A 596 21.19 -0.06 37.74
C TYR A 596 21.68 1.26 37.16
N VAL A 597 20.82 2.29 37.16
CA VAL A 597 21.19 3.69 36.89
C VAL A 597 22.28 4.14 37.87
N ALA A 598 22.11 4.01 39.18
CA ALA A 598 23.14 4.41 40.14
C ALA A 598 24.47 3.63 39.98
N ALA A 599 24.41 2.35 39.62
CA ALA A 599 25.60 1.53 39.37
C ALA A 599 26.29 1.89 38.05
N GLN A 600 25.53 2.26 37.01
CA GLN A 600 26.05 2.57 35.68
C GLN A 600 26.47 4.04 35.54
N PHE A 601 25.89 4.95 36.35
CA PHE A 601 26.24 6.36 36.41
C PHE A 601 27.42 6.67 37.35
N GLY A 602 27.91 5.66 38.09
CA GLY A 602 29.09 5.75 38.93
C GLY A 602 28.88 6.62 40.18
N LYS A 603 29.59 6.27 41.26
CA LYS A 603 29.68 7.07 42.51
C LYS A 603 30.32 8.45 42.33
N ASP A 604 30.76 8.79 41.12
CA ASP A 604 31.47 10.04 40.83
C ASP A 604 30.49 11.25 40.75
N PHE A 605 29.18 11.01 40.61
CA PHE A 605 28.17 12.08 40.76
C PHE A 605 28.02 12.57 42.21
N ASP A 606 28.25 11.70 43.21
CA ASP A 606 28.24 12.06 44.63
C ASP A 606 29.52 12.78 45.07
N SER A 607 30.60 12.69 44.28
CA SER A 607 31.93 13.23 44.64
C SER A 607 32.12 14.71 44.26
N ALA A 608 31.36 15.21 43.28
CA ALA A 608 31.38 16.62 42.86
C ALA A 608 30.37 17.49 43.63
N ALA A 609 29.43 16.88 44.35
CA ALA A 609 28.41 17.55 45.15
C ALA A 609 28.82 17.63 46.63
N GLY A 610 29.85 18.41 46.92
CA GLY A 610 30.22 18.75 48.29
C GLY A 610 29.08 19.47 49.04
N GLY A 611 28.35 18.71 49.87
CA GLY A 611 27.73 19.21 51.09
C GLY A 611 26.62 20.26 50.94
N LYS A 612 25.51 19.91 50.30
CA LYS A 612 24.19 20.46 50.67
C LYS A 612 23.10 19.47 50.31
N GLN A 613 22.32 19.09 51.31
CA GLN A 613 21.15 18.24 51.20
C GLN A 613 20.14 18.89 50.24
N MET A 614 20.17 18.49 48.97
CA MET A 614 19.22 18.94 47.96
C MET A 614 18.19 17.83 47.75
N MET A 615 17.04 17.98 48.41
CA MET A 615 15.81 17.41 47.89
C MET A 615 15.40 18.27 46.68
N GLY A 616 15.22 17.63 45.53
CA GLY A 616 14.66 18.27 44.35
C GLY A 616 15.50 18.01 43.10
N ALA A 617 14.85 17.60 42.02
CA ALA A 617 15.45 17.56 40.70
C ALA A 617 16.12 18.90 40.40
N THR A 618 17.24 18.87 39.67
CA THR A 618 17.95 20.10 39.30
C THR A 618 16.98 21.01 38.57
N MET A 619 17.03 22.30 38.91
CA MET A 619 16.06 23.30 38.43
C MET A 619 15.97 23.32 36.90
N ASP A 620 17.04 22.95 36.18
CA ASP A 620 17.06 22.84 34.71
C ASP A 620 16.40 21.57 34.17
N GLU A 621 16.50 20.44 34.87
CA GLU A 621 15.81 19.19 34.49
C GLU A 621 14.31 19.28 34.80
N ASP A 622 13.95 19.93 35.90
CA ASP A 622 12.58 20.33 36.16
C ASP A 622 12.12 21.45 35.23
N MET A 623 12.96 22.39 34.78
CA MET A 623 12.58 23.42 33.81
C MET A 623 12.39 22.81 32.42
N PHE A 624 13.18 21.81 32.03
CA PHE A 624 13.02 21.10 30.76
C PHE A 624 11.82 20.15 30.78
N ARG A 625 11.61 19.39 31.87
CA ARG A 625 10.40 18.57 32.07
C ARG A 625 9.16 19.44 32.23
N ASN A 626 9.26 20.59 32.89
CA ASN A 626 8.17 21.56 32.99
C ASN A 626 7.99 22.33 31.70
N ASN A 627 8.99 22.49 30.82
CA ASN A 627 8.80 23.08 29.49
C ASN A 627 8.16 22.07 28.54
N LEU A 628 8.54 20.80 28.55
CA LEU A 628 7.84 19.74 27.79
C LEU A 628 6.43 19.48 28.34
N ARG A 629 6.25 19.48 29.67
CA ARG A 629 4.93 19.42 30.30
C ARG A 629 4.13 20.70 30.14
N ALA A 630 4.75 21.88 30.10
CA ALA A 630 4.07 23.15 29.86
C ALA A 630 3.74 23.29 28.39
N GLU A 631 4.57 22.82 27.46
CA GLU A 631 4.26 22.79 26.03
C GLU A 631 3.17 21.75 25.74
N ALA A 632 3.22 20.58 26.36
CA ALA A 632 2.14 19.60 26.32
C ALA A 632 0.87 20.10 27.03
N LYS A 633 1.00 20.78 28.19
CA LYS A 633 -0.11 21.47 28.88
C LYS A 633 -0.59 22.69 28.12
N GLN A 634 0.22 23.36 27.31
CA GLN A 634 -0.17 24.55 26.54
C GLN A 634 -0.82 24.12 25.23
N ARG A 635 -0.42 23.00 24.64
CA ARG A 635 -1.14 22.31 23.56
C ARG A 635 -2.46 21.70 24.07
N SER A 636 -2.46 21.16 25.29
CA SER A 636 -3.67 20.66 25.97
C SER A 636 -4.56 21.77 26.52
N SER A 637 -4.00 22.87 27.02
CA SER A 637 -4.75 24.01 27.56
C SER A 637 -5.23 24.91 26.45
N ALA A 638 -4.51 25.08 25.34
CA ALA A 638 -5.07 25.71 24.14
C ALA A 638 -6.23 24.87 23.56
N ALA A 639 -6.23 23.55 23.80
CA ALA A 639 -7.38 22.68 23.50
C ALA A 639 -8.49 22.71 24.58
N LEU A 640 -8.21 23.16 25.81
CA LEU A 640 -9.15 23.19 26.95
C LEU A 640 -9.65 24.60 27.32
N THR A 641 -8.97 25.69 26.96
CA THR A 641 -9.41 27.08 27.25
C THR A 641 -10.59 27.53 26.39
N ASN A 642 -11.04 26.70 25.45
CA ASN A 642 -12.33 26.85 24.78
C ASN A 642 -13.47 26.08 25.46
N ILE A 643 -13.24 25.44 26.61
CA ILE A 643 -14.22 24.60 27.29
C ILE A 643 -14.12 24.80 28.81
N GLY A 644 -14.82 25.83 29.32
CA GLY A 644 -15.43 25.75 30.65
C GLY A 644 -14.91 26.69 31.74
N GLU A 645 -15.53 27.87 31.83
CA GLU A 645 -15.91 28.47 33.12
C GLU A 645 -17.32 29.03 32.98
N ASN A 646 -18.32 28.35 33.54
CA ASN A 646 -19.51 28.95 34.19
C ASN A 646 -20.55 27.88 34.56
N SER A 647 -20.56 27.43 35.82
CA SER A 647 -21.79 26.93 36.45
C SER A 647 -21.72 27.01 37.98
N ALA A 648 -22.13 28.15 38.54
CA ALA A 648 -22.68 28.23 39.89
C ALA A 648 -23.53 29.50 40.07
N ALA A 649 -24.85 29.40 39.84
CA ALA A 649 -25.89 30.12 40.60
C ALA A 649 -27.30 29.84 40.06
N SER A 650 -28.23 29.54 40.97
CA SER A 650 -29.69 29.40 40.78
C SER A 650 -30.38 30.78 41.00
N PRO A 651 -31.65 30.98 40.59
CA PRO A 651 -32.17 32.27 40.10
C PRO A 651 -32.93 33.09 41.13
N THR A 652 -33.01 34.42 40.92
CA THR A 652 -34.18 35.24 41.28
C THR A 652 -34.31 36.51 40.42
N ALA A 653 -35.53 36.75 39.93
CA ALA A 653 -36.24 38.02 39.73
C ALA A 653 -35.80 39.10 38.71
N GLU A 654 -36.69 39.29 37.74
CA GLU A 654 -37.31 40.56 37.27
C GLU A 654 -36.51 41.74 36.66
N SER A 655 -36.75 41.91 35.35
CA SER A 655 -37.31 43.12 34.69
C SER A 655 -36.39 44.13 33.97
N LYS A 656 -36.89 44.51 32.77
CA LYS A 656 -36.67 45.72 31.95
C LYS A 656 -35.38 45.79 31.12
N ASP A 657 -35.53 45.60 29.80
CA ASP A 657 -35.18 46.59 28.76
C ASP A 657 -35.43 45.98 27.35
N GLU A 658 -36.59 46.26 26.75
CA GLU A 658 -37.02 45.66 25.46
C GLU A 658 -37.06 46.65 24.27
N GLU A 659 -36.59 47.90 24.38
CA GLU A 659 -36.78 48.89 23.28
C GLU A 659 -35.50 49.29 22.52
N LYS A 660 -34.40 48.54 22.62
CA LYS A 660 -33.16 48.81 21.84
C LYS A 660 -32.73 47.73 20.86
N GLU A 661 -33.32 46.54 20.91
CA GLU A 661 -32.89 45.40 20.07
C GLU A 661 -33.51 45.42 18.65
N GLU A 662 -34.69 46.01 18.49
CA GLU A 662 -35.44 45.93 17.23
C GLU A 662 -34.81 46.79 16.10
N VAL A 663 -34.09 47.86 16.46
CA VAL A 663 -33.44 48.76 15.49
C VAL A 663 -32.14 48.16 14.94
N ASP A 664 -31.40 47.41 15.74
CA ASP A 664 -30.14 46.77 15.31
C ASP A 664 -30.39 45.50 14.49
N GLU A 665 -31.52 44.82 14.71
CA GLU A 665 -31.89 43.63 13.94
C GLU A 665 -32.32 43.98 12.50
N GLU A 666 -33.04 45.08 12.31
CA GLU A 666 -33.46 45.54 10.98
C GLU A 666 -32.26 46.04 10.14
N GLU A 667 -31.27 46.70 10.77
CA GLU A 667 -30.06 47.13 10.09
C GLU A 667 -29.16 45.94 9.71
N ARG A 668 -29.07 44.91 10.58
CA ARG A 668 -28.40 43.64 10.26
C ARG A 668 -29.08 42.90 9.11
N ALA A 669 -30.40 42.90 9.05
CA ALA A 669 -31.16 42.28 7.96
C ALA A 669 -30.90 42.99 6.61
N ARG A 670 -30.83 44.33 6.60
CA ARG A 670 -30.47 45.11 5.39
C ARG A 670 -29.06 44.81 4.90
N ARG A 671 -28.07 44.79 5.80
CA ARG A 671 -26.67 44.49 5.44
C ARG A 671 -26.51 43.04 4.91
N LYS A 672 -27.26 42.08 5.45
CA LYS A 672 -27.30 40.69 4.94
C LYS A 672 -27.89 40.60 3.54
N LYS A 673 -28.97 41.35 3.26
CA LYS A 673 -29.60 41.39 1.93
C LYS A 673 -28.69 42.02 0.88
N GLU A 674 -27.98 43.09 1.21
CA GLU A 674 -27.02 43.75 0.31
C GLU A 674 -25.82 42.85 -0.02
N LYS A 675 -25.24 42.16 0.99
CA LYS A 675 -24.14 41.21 0.78
C LYS A 675 -24.55 40.03 -0.12
N LYS A 676 -25.76 39.48 0.06
CA LYS A 676 -26.31 38.42 -0.81
C LYS A 676 -26.49 38.90 -2.26
N GLU A 677 -26.94 40.13 -2.47
CA GLU A 677 -27.11 40.68 -3.83
C GLU A 677 -25.76 40.93 -4.52
N ARG A 678 -24.73 41.39 -3.78
CA ARG A 678 -23.36 41.55 -4.29
C ARG A 678 -22.73 40.22 -4.69
N LYS A 679 -22.86 39.16 -3.87
CA LYS A 679 -22.38 37.81 -4.21
C LYS A 679 -23.09 37.24 -5.45
N LYS A 680 -24.41 37.44 -5.58
CA LYS A 680 -25.18 37.00 -6.76
C LYS A 680 -24.77 37.76 -8.04
N LYS A 681 -24.42 39.05 -7.94
CA LYS A 681 -23.86 39.83 -9.05
C LYS A 681 -22.45 39.37 -9.45
N LYS A 682 -21.57 39.04 -8.48
CA LYS A 682 -20.22 38.52 -8.74
C LYS A 682 -20.25 37.16 -9.46
N LYS A 683 -21.04 36.20 -8.97
CA LYS A 683 -21.21 34.86 -9.59
C LYS A 683 -21.81 34.94 -11.00
N LYS A 684 -22.70 35.92 -11.27
CA LYS A 684 -23.23 36.17 -12.62
C LYS A 684 -22.21 36.82 -13.57
N LYS A 685 -21.25 37.59 -13.02
CA LYS A 685 -20.16 38.20 -13.81
C LYS A 685 -19.10 37.16 -14.18
N GLU A 686 -18.73 36.29 -13.25
CA GLU A 686 -17.79 35.17 -13.48
C GLU A 686 -18.37 34.15 -14.48
N LYS A 687 -19.66 33.81 -14.37
CA LYS A 687 -20.33 32.93 -15.36
C LYS A 687 -20.43 33.56 -16.77
N LYS A 688 -20.44 34.89 -16.87
CA LYS A 688 -20.34 35.58 -18.17
C LYS A 688 -18.91 35.64 -18.69
N GLN A 689 -17.92 35.70 -17.81
CA GLN A 689 -16.50 35.69 -18.17
C GLN A 689 -16.03 34.30 -18.63
N ALA A 690 -16.56 33.23 -18.03
CA ALA A 690 -16.30 31.85 -18.43
C ALA A 690 -16.90 31.46 -19.79
N MET A 691 -17.96 32.14 -20.25
CA MET A 691 -18.52 31.94 -21.61
C MET A 691 -17.92 32.89 -22.67
N GLY A 692 -16.99 33.78 -22.28
CA GLY A 692 -16.30 34.71 -23.21
C GLY A 692 -14.90 34.27 -23.62
N LEU A 693 -14.44 33.09 -23.20
CA LEU A 693 -13.08 32.57 -23.43
C LEU A 693 -12.99 31.51 -24.55
N LEU A 694 -14.09 31.19 -25.24
CA LEU A 694 -14.01 30.54 -26.56
C LEU A 694 -13.93 31.65 -27.62
N GLY A 695 -12.71 32.04 -27.94
CA GLY A 695 -12.41 32.98 -29.01
C GLY A 695 -12.83 32.41 -30.38
N ASP A 696 -13.51 33.27 -31.14
CA ASP A 696 -13.77 33.10 -32.57
C ASP A 696 -12.46 32.88 -33.33
N LEU A 697 -12.33 31.73 -33.99
CA LEU A 697 -11.31 31.48 -35.00
C LEU A 697 -11.90 31.69 -36.42
N PRO A 698 -11.11 32.30 -37.32
CA PRO A 698 -11.59 32.91 -38.55
C PRO A 698 -11.96 31.88 -39.63
N SER A 699 -13.00 32.20 -40.41
CA SER A 699 -13.35 31.45 -41.61
C SER A 699 -12.27 31.59 -42.66
N LEU A 700 -11.85 30.46 -43.24
CA LEU A 700 -10.99 30.41 -44.41
C LEU A 700 -11.81 29.89 -45.58
N ASP A 701 -12.42 30.85 -46.28
CA ASP A 701 -12.89 30.69 -47.64
C ASP A 701 -11.69 30.57 -48.60
N GLY A 702 -11.81 29.66 -49.57
CA GLY A 702 -11.27 29.87 -50.91
C GLY A 702 -10.12 28.96 -51.35
N GLY A 703 -10.42 27.99 -52.22
CA GLY A 703 -9.39 27.25 -52.95
C GLY A 703 -9.94 26.23 -53.95
N ARG A 704 -10.62 26.71 -54.99
CA ARG A 704 -11.01 25.91 -56.17
C ARG A 704 -9.78 25.27 -56.84
N GLY A 705 -9.89 24.00 -57.19
CA GLY A 705 -8.97 23.34 -58.13
C GLY A 705 -9.59 22.07 -58.72
N SER A 706 -10.16 22.18 -59.92
CA SER A 706 -10.69 21.05 -60.70
C SER A 706 -9.58 20.22 -61.34
N GLY A 707 -9.72 18.90 -61.39
CA GLY A 707 -8.92 18.06 -62.27
C GLY A 707 -9.31 16.58 -62.19
N SER A 708 -9.95 16.09 -63.24
CA SER A 708 -10.17 14.67 -63.57
C SER A 708 -8.86 13.86 -63.52
N ASP A 709 -8.87 12.59 -63.11
CA ASP A 709 -8.92 11.46 -64.06
C ASP A 709 -8.96 10.09 -63.33
N ARG A 710 -9.33 9.08 -64.10
CA ARG A 710 -9.75 7.71 -63.83
C ARG A 710 -8.80 6.76 -63.06
N GLY A 711 -9.42 5.80 -62.35
CA GLY A 711 -9.30 4.37 -62.70
C GLY A 711 -8.59 3.39 -61.72
N SER A 712 -9.20 2.19 -61.60
CA SER A 712 -8.73 0.91 -61.00
C SER A 712 -8.61 0.86 -59.47
N PHE A 713 -9.29 -0.01 -58.70
CA PHE A 713 -9.61 -1.46 -58.78
C PHE A 713 -8.40 -2.39 -58.59
N LEU A 714 -8.59 -3.40 -57.72
CA LEU A 714 -7.69 -4.43 -57.14
C LEU A 714 -7.23 -4.09 -55.71
N GLN A 715 -7.73 -4.73 -54.65
CA GLN A 715 -7.59 -6.15 -54.25
C GLN A 715 -6.12 -6.52 -54.04
N LEU A 716 -5.70 -6.60 -52.77
CA LEU A 716 -4.41 -7.13 -52.37
C LEU A 716 -4.63 -8.22 -51.32
N ASP A 717 -4.53 -9.45 -51.81
CA ASP A 717 -4.24 -10.66 -51.05
C ASP A 717 -2.87 -10.52 -50.38
N LEU A 718 -2.78 -10.86 -49.09
CA LEU A 718 -1.53 -10.97 -48.35
C LEU A 718 -1.36 -12.43 -47.92
N GLU A 719 -0.86 -13.27 -48.85
CA GLU A 719 -0.39 -14.63 -48.53
C GLU A 719 1.03 -14.56 -47.94
N LEU A 720 1.18 -15.08 -46.72
CA LEU A 720 2.49 -15.44 -46.14
C LEU A 720 2.98 -16.78 -46.72
N PRO A 721 4.26 -16.93 -47.11
CA PRO A 721 4.82 -18.23 -47.42
C PRO A 721 5.53 -18.84 -46.22
N GLU A 722 4.98 -19.94 -45.71
CA GLU A 722 5.75 -20.97 -45.03
C GLU A 722 6.56 -21.80 -46.04
N LYS A 723 7.83 -22.05 -45.71
CA LYS A 723 8.65 -23.26 -45.95
C LYS A 723 10.09 -22.89 -46.34
N MET A 724 11.06 -23.31 -45.53
CA MET A 724 11.89 -24.50 -45.82
C MET A 724 12.98 -24.73 -44.75
N LYS A 725 12.97 -25.93 -44.15
CA LYS A 725 14.17 -26.61 -43.65
C LYS A 725 14.95 -27.21 -44.82
N LYS A 726 16.29 -27.11 -44.74
CA LYS A 726 17.36 -28.05 -45.16
C LYS A 726 18.44 -27.46 -46.08
N MET A 727 19.67 -27.48 -45.52
CA MET A 727 20.97 -27.81 -46.13
C MET A 727 21.25 -27.37 -47.58
N ASN A 728 22.21 -26.45 -47.76
CA ASN A 728 23.56 -26.80 -48.21
C ASN A 728 24.50 -25.58 -48.32
N LEU A 729 25.74 -25.82 -47.89
CA LEU A 729 26.93 -25.01 -48.15
C LEU A 729 27.15 -24.83 -49.67
N ALA A 730 27.26 -23.58 -50.13
CA ALA A 730 28.09 -23.24 -51.29
C ALA A 730 28.44 -21.74 -51.27
N THR A 731 29.73 -21.49 -51.14
CA THR A 731 30.43 -20.22 -51.28
C THR A 731 30.45 -19.72 -52.74
N LYS A 732 30.25 -18.40 -52.94
CA LYS A 732 30.78 -17.52 -54.01
C LYS A 732 30.10 -16.15 -53.90
N SER A 733 30.77 -15.11 -53.39
CA SER A 733 31.67 -14.16 -54.07
C SER A 733 30.98 -13.20 -55.06
N GLY A 734 31.01 -11.90 -54.70
CA GLY A 734 31.15 -10.75 -55.61
C GLY A 734 29.91 -10.27 -56.37
N ASP A 735 29.36 -9.11 -56.00
CA ASP A 735 29.62 -7.84 -56.72
C ASP A 735 28.68 -6.70 -56.25
N ALA A 736 29.27 -5.52 -56.17
CA ALA A 736 28.67 -4.28 -55.70
C ALA A 736 27.93 -3.51 -56.81
N VAL A 737 26.73 -2.98 -56.52
CA VAL A 737 26.13 -1.82 -57.21
C VAL A 737 25.27 -1.02 -56.21
N PRO A 738 25.35 0.33 -56.18
CA PRO A 738 24.70 1.16 -55.17
C PRO A 738 23.23 1.46 -55.52
N ARG A 739 22.33 1.37 -54.55
CA ARG A 739 20.96 1.91 -54.67
C ARG A 739 20.77 3.08 -53.71
N LYS A 740 20.79 4.29 -54.30
CA LYS A 740 20.15 5.48 -53.77
C LYS A 740 18.64 5.26 -53.76
N GLY A 741 18.03 5.30 -52.58
CA GLY A 741 16.57 5.29 -52.39
C GLY A 741 16.27 5.77 -50.98
N GLY A 742 16.20 7.10 -50.81
CA GLY A 742 15.87 7.74 -49.54
C GLY A 742 14.44 7.43 -49.12
N LEU A 743 14.30 6.65 -48.06
CA LEU A 743 13.09 6.59 -47.26
C LEU A 743 13.25 7.64 -46.16
N LYS A 744 12.30 8.58 -46.10
CA LYS A 744 12.22 9.56 -45.01
C LYS A 744 11.90 8.81 -43.73
N ALA A 745 12.86 8.72 -42.83
CA ALA A 745 12.63 8.29 -41.46
C ALA A 745 11.64 9.27 -40.82
N ASN A 746 10.57 8.74 -40.22
CA ASN A 746 9.74 9.52 -39.31
C ASN A 746 10.62 9.88 -38.11
N GLU A 747 11.03 11.15 -38.01
CA GLU A 747 11.60 11.72 -36.79
C GLU A 747 10.62 11.45 -35.65
N LEU A 748 11.00 10.55 -34.74
CA LEU A 748 10.42 10.47 -33.41
C LEU A 748 10.86 11.75 -32.70
N THR A 749 10.03 12.79 -32.76
CA THR A 749 10.20 13.96 -31.91
C THR A 749 10.22 13.48 -30.46
N PRO A 750 11.22 13.88 -29.64
CA PRO A 750 11.29 13.52 -28.23
C PRO A 750 9.93 13.71 -27.57
N SER A 751 9.47 12.70 -26.83
CA SER A 751 8.15 12.70 -26.21
C SER A 751 7.98 13.93 -25.32
N LYS A 752 7.32 14.95 -25.86
CA LYS A 752 7.09 16.24 -25.22
C LYS A 752 6.08 16.16 -24.07
N TYR A 753 5.62 14.95 -23.73
CA TYR A 753 4.45 14.71 -22.87
C TYR A 753 4.76 14.11 -21.49
N PHE A 754 6.03 13.86 -21.13
CA PHE A 754 6.37 13.25 -19.83
C PHE A 754 7.15 14.13 -18.84
N HIS A 755 7.42 15.40 -19.17
CA HIS A 755 8.36 16.21 -18.38
C HIS A 755 7.78 17.09 -17.27
N GLU A 756 6.47 17.37 -17.21
CA GLU A 756 5.95 18.38 -16.26
C GLU A 756 5.54 17.85 -14.88
N GLU A 757 5.23 16.56 -14.70
CA GLU A 757 4.63 16.09 -13.43
C GLU A 757 5.63 15.64 -12.35
N THR A 758 6.85 15.21 -12.69
CA THR A 758 7.74 14.55 -11.73
C THR A 758 8.68 15.49 -10.96
N GLY A 759 8.76 16.77 -11.38
CA GLY A 759 9.68 17.76 -10.80
C GLY A 759 11.16 17.37 -10.91
N VAL A 760 11.49 16.45 -11.83
CA VAL A 760 12.86 16.03 -12.15
C VAL A 760 13.37 16.94 -13.29
N PRO A 761 14.54 17.59 -13.16
CA PRO A 761 15.16 18.33 -14.25
C PRO A 761 15.31 17.46 -15.50
N SER A 762 15.00 18.02 -16.68
CA SER A 762 14.95 17.26 -17.94
C SER A 762 16.27 16.58 -18.30
N GLU A 763 17.39 17.17 -17.89
CA GLU A 763 18.76 16.68 -18.07
C GLU A 763 19.06 15.43 -17.24
N PHE A 764 18.29 15.17 -16.17
CA PHE A 764 18.45 13.99 -15.30
C PHE A 764 17.54 12.83 -15.69
N ALA A 765 16.63 13.06 -16.64
CA ALA A 765 15.68 12.06 -17.12
C ALA A 765 16.20 11.35 -18.37
N CYS A 766 16.01 10.03 -18.43
CA CYS A 766 16.36 9.22 -19.58
C CYS A 766 15.49 9.60 -20.79
N ALA A 767 16.11 9.84 -21.95
CA ALA A 767 15.40 10.28 -23.15
C ALA A 767 14.41 9.24 -23.74
N ILE A 768 14.45 7.97 -23.31
CA ILE A 768 13.49 6.93 -23.74
C ILE A 768 12.22 6.93 -22.89
N ASN A 769 12.36 6.89 -21.56
CA ASN A 769 11.23 6.64 -20.64
C ASN A 769 10.91 7.81 -19.68
N GLY A 770 11.74 8.86 -19.65
CA GLY A 770 11.55 10.02 -18.76
C GLY A 770 11.84 9.76 -17.29
N HIS A 771 12.38 8.58 -16.92
CA HIS A 771 12.74 8.27 -15.53
C HIS A 771 14.12 8.83 -15.16
N LEU A 772 14.32 9.12 -13.86
CA LEU A 772 15.60 9.57 -13.32
C LEU A 772 16.69 8.53 -13.57
N MET A 773 17.79 8.94 -14.19
CA MET A 773 18.90 8.04 -14.53
C MET A 773 19.74 7.68 -13.29
N LYS A 774 20.26 6.46 -13.22
CA LYS A 774 21.26 5.99 -12.25
C LYS A 774 22.62 5.86 -12.90
N GLU A 775 22.65 5.28 -14.09
CA GLU A 775 23.86 5.10 -14.90
C GLU A 775 23.69 5.83 -16.23
N PRO A 776 23.82 7.17 -16.24
CA PRO A 776 23.68 7.94 -17.47
C PRO A 776 24.80 7.59 -18.46
N VAL A 777 24.40 7.23 -19.68
CA VAL A 777 25.30 7.03 -20.82
C VAL A 777 24.96 8.01 -21.92
N ARG A 778 25.99 8.59 -22.53
CA ARG A 778 25.86 9.59 -23.59
C ARG A 778 26.21 8.97 -24.94
N THR A 779 25.35 9.22 -25.91
CA THR A 779 25.62 8.89 -27.31
C THR A 779 26.54 9.92 -27.96
N PRO A 780 27.18 9.63 -29.12
CA PRO A 780 27.99 10.61 -29.83
C PRO A 780 27.20 11.86 -30.28
N GLY A 781 25.87 11.74 -30.39
CA GLY A 781 24.95 12.85 -30.64
C GLY A 781 24.61 13.69 -29.40
N GLY A 782 25.22 13.39 -28.24
CA GLY A 782 25.01 14.11 -26.99
C GLY A 782 23.73 13.75 -26.23
N ILE A 783 22.92 12.81 -26.75
CA ILE A 783 21.67 12.36 -26.10
C ILE A 783 22.02 11.40 -24.98
N VAL A 784 21.41 11.60 -23.81
CA VAL A 784 21.68 10.80 -22.60
C VAL A 784 20.54 9.82 -22.35
N PHE A 785 20.90 8.59 -22.00
CA PHE A 785 19.99 7.50 -21.67
C PHE A 785 20.41 6.82 -20.37
N GLU A 786 19.48 6.13 -19.73
CA GLU A 786 19.80 5.12 -18.72
C GLU A 786 20.45 3.91 -19.40
N LYS A 787 21.63 3.47 -18.94
CA LYS A 787 22.42 2.39 -19.54
C LYS A 787 21.60 1.14 -19.82
N ASP A 788 20.90 0.61 -18.82
CA ASP A 788 20.08 -0.60 -18.97
C ASP A 788 18.96 -0.43 -20.02
N THR A 789 18.37 0.77 -20.07
CA THR A 789 17.25 1.05 -20.98
C THR A 789 17.72 1.11 -22.44
N ILE A 790 18.86 1.76 -22.71
CA ILE A 790 19.39 1.85 -24.08
C ILE A 790 19.99 0.52 -24.56
N LEU A 791 20.61 -0.28 -23.67
CA LEU A 791 21.10 -1.61 -24.02
C LEU A 791 19.95 -2.57 -24.37
N LEU A 792 18.86 -2.53 -23.61
CA LEU A 792 17.65 -3.28 -23.93
C LEU A 792 17.05 -2.86 -25.28
N TRP A 793 17.05 -1.55 -25.58
CA TRP A 793 16.62 -1.04 -26.88
C TRP A 793 17.51 -1.58 -28.02
N ILE A 794 18.83 -1.48 -27.90
CA ILE A 794 19.79 -1.98 -28.91
C ILE A 794 19.59 -3.48 -29.15
N LYS A 795 19.34 -4.25 -28.08
CA LYS A 795 19.10 -5.70 -28.16
C LYS A 795 17.78 -6.06 -28.86
N THR A 796 16.72 -5.28 -28.64
CA THR A 796 15.36 -5.61 -29.11
C THR A 796 15.00 -4.98 -30.44
N ARG A 797 15.45 -3.75 -30.70
CA ARG A 797 15.10 -2.95 -31.88
C ARG A 797 16.27 -2.77 -32.86
N GLY A 798 17.44 -3.32 -32.53
CA GLY A 798 18.65 -3.26 -33.34
C GLY A 798 19.55 -2.07 -32.99
N GLN A 799 20.70 -1.99 -33.66
CA GLN A 799 21.76 -0.99 -33.42
C GLN A 799 21.40 0.40 -33.97
N VAL A 800 20.29 0.96 -33.51
CA VAL A 800 19.78 2.26 -33.97
C VAL A 800 19.34 3.10 -32.76
N CYS A 801 19.78 4.35 -32.69
CA CYS A 801 19.40 5.29 -31.65
C CYS A 801 17.88 5.56 -31.71
N PRO A 802 17.14 5.44 -30.59
CA PRO A 802 15.68 5.63 -30.57
C PRO A 802 15.23 7.04 -30.95
N ILE A 803 16.08 8.05 -30.74
CA ILE A 803 15.73 9.46 -30.95
C ILE A 803 16.26 9.97 -32.28
N SER A 804 17.55 9.78 -32.58
CA SER A 804 18.14 10.30 -33.82
C SER A 804 17.94 9.40 -35.04
N GLY A 805 17.71 8.10 -34.82
CA GLY A 805 17.66 7.11 -35.90
C GLY A 805 19.05 6.75 -36.48
N ASP A 806 20.14 7.26 -35.90
CA ASP A 806 21.50 6.92 -36.33
C ASP A 806 21.93 5.53 -35.85
N VAL A 807 22.92 4.94 -36.52
CA VAL A 807 23.51 3.67 -36.08
C VAL A 807 24.21 3.87 -34.73
N LEU A 808 23.78 3.10 -33.74
CA LEU A 808 24.29 3.17 -32.37
C LEU A 808 24.65 1.75 -31.91
N THR A 809 25.95 1.49 -31.78
CA THR A 809 26.46 0.25 -31.18
C THR A 809 26.75 0.46 -29.70
N GLU A 810 26.79 -0.63 -28.93
CA GLU A 810 27.11 -0.60 -27.49
C GLU A 810 28.44 0.10 -27.21
N ASP A 811 29.45 -0.13 -28.05
CA ASP A 811 30.78 0.50 -27.93
C ASP A 811 30.77 2.02 -28.16
N MET A 812 29.68 2.59 -28.69
CA MET A 812 29.53 4.04 -28.91
C MET A 812 28.88 4.75 -27.72
N LEU A 813 28.47 4.02 -26.68
CA LEU A 813 27.92 4.58 -25.46
C LEU A 813 29.06 4.91 -24.49
N GLU A 814 29.25 6.18 -24.16
CA GLU A 814 30.21 6.62 -23.16
C GLU A 814 29.49 6.89 -21.83
N GLU A 815 30.03 6.36 -20.73
CA GLU A 815 29.49 6.61 -19.39
C GLU A 815 29.70 8.08 -19.00
N ASP A 816 28.61 8.79 -18.68
CA ASP A 816 28.63 10.19 -18.28
C ASP A 816 28.70 10.30 -16.75
N LYS A 817 29.90 10.08 -16.21
CA LYS A 817 30.14 10.05 -14.76
C LYS A 817 29.81 11.37 -14.07
N ASP A 818 30.02 12.48 -14.76
CA ASP A 818 29.77 13.82 -14.23
C ASP A 818 28.27 14.04 -14.02
N LEU A 819 27.44 13.68 -15.02
CA LEU A 819 25.99 13.73 -14.87
C LEU A 819 25.50 12.75 -13.80
N GLY A 820 26.11 11.57 -13.67
CA GLY A 820 25.81 10.63 -12.58
C GLY A 820 26.02 11.24 -11.19
N ILE A 821 27.10 12.01 -11.01
CA ILE A 821 27.39 12.73 -9.76
C ILE A 821 26.39 13.86 -9.53
N GLU A 822 26.00 14.60 -10.57
CA GLU A 822 24.99 15.66 -10.47
C GLU A 822 23.61 15.11 -10.07
N ILE A 823 23.20 14.00 -10.68
CA ILE A 823 21.94 13.32 -10.34
C ILE A 823 21.98 12.84 -8.87
N LEU A 824 23.11 12.27 -8.43
CA LEU A 824 23.29 11.84 -7.05
C LEU A 824 23.21 13.03 -6.08
N ARG A 825 23.89 14.14 -6.38
CA ARG A 825 23.84 15.38 -5.58
C ARG A 825 22.42 15.94 -5.51
N TRP A 826 21.70 15.95 -6.63
CA TRP A 826 20.30 16.37 -6.67
C TRP A 826 19.40 15.47 -5.81
N ASN A 827 19.60 14.15 -5.86
CA ASN A 827 18.82 13.20 -5.06
C ASN A 827 19.09 13.35 -3.56
N ILE A 828 20.35 13.59 -3.16
CA ILE A 828 20.73 13.90 -1.78
C ILE A 828 20.08 15.22 -1.33
N LYS A 829 20.12 16.27 -2.16
CA LYS A 829 19.49 17.56 -1.87
C LYS A 829 17.98 17.43 -1.71
N LYS A 830 17.32 16.65 -2.59
CA LYS A 830 15.87 16.41 -2.52
C LYS A 830 15.47 15.59 -1.29
N THR A 831 16.25 14.58 -0.93
CA THR A 831 16.01 13.76 0.27
C THR A 831 16.30 14.53 1.56
N ALA A 832 17.31 15.41 1.58
CA ALA A 832 17.59 16.30 2.69
C ALA A 832 16.50 17.38 2.88
N MET A 833 16.00 17.99 1.80
CA MET A 833 14.97 19.04 1.86
C MET A 833 13.54 18.51 2.05
N GLY A 834 13.27 17.25 1.67
CA GLY A 834 11.94 16.64 1.77
C GLY A 834 11.42 16.41 3.20
N GLY A 835 12.27 16.55 4.21
CA GLY A 835 11.90 16.38 5.62
C GLY A 835 11.20 17.57 6.27
N GLN A 836 11.12 18.73 5.59
CA GLN A 836 10.73 20.00 6.24
C GLN A 836 9.46 20.64 5.67
N ARG A 837 8.78 20.02 4.69
CA ARG A 837 7.69 20.67 3.94
C ARG A 837 6.25 20.48 4.43
N ASP A 838 6.02 19.79 5.55
CA ASP A 838 4.66 19.68 6.15
C ASP A 838 4.42 20.57 7.37
N SER A 839 5.27 21.57 7.62
CA SER A 839 4.94 22.64 8.57
C SER A 839 5.52 23.97 8.12
N VAL A 840 4.75 25.04 8.35
CA VAL A 840 5.05 26.46 8.14
C VAL A 840 4.52 27.05 6.83
N ILE A 841 3.24 27.46 6.90
CA ILE A 841 2.80 28.71 6.29
C ILE A 841 3.23 29.85 7.22
N GLY A 842 4.20 30.64 6.75
CA GLY A 842 4.29 32.10 6.92
C GLY A 842 4.74 32.68 8.25
N ILE A 843 6.00 33.13 8.33
CA ILE A 843 6.41 34.43 8.90
C ILE A 843 7.67 34.93 8.17
N GLY A 844 7.59 36.16 7.64
CA GLY A 844 8.60 37.24 7.72
C GLY A 844 10.01 37.00 7.18
N GLY A 845 10.37 37.77 6.14
CA GLY A 845 11.67 37.74 5.50
C GLY A 845 12.83 38.31 6.32
N GLY A 846 14.01 37.76 6.04
CA GLY A 846 15.32 38.32 6.32
C GLY A 846 16.27 37.80 5.26
N GLU A 847 16.86 38.72 4.48
CA GLU A 847 17.97 38.43 3.58
C GLU A 847 19.15 37.93 4.42
N VAL A 848 19.66 36.74 4.11
CA VAL A 848 20.94 36.25 4.62
C VAL A 848 21.79 35.92 3.41
N GLU A 849 22.96 36.56 3.36
CA GLU A 849 23.96 36.52 2.31
C GLU A 849 24.50 35.09 2.10
N ASP A 850 24.62 34.71 0.83
CA ASP A 850 25.31 33.52 0.36
C ASP A 850 26.82 33.69 0.55
N ASP A 851 27.41 32.88 1.42
CA ASP A 851 28.80 32.45 1.31
C ASP A 851 28.91 31.02 1.87
N VAL A 852 29.87 30.27 1.33
CA VAL A 852 30.33 28.93 1.73
C VAL A 852 29.62 27.75 1.01
N TYR A 853 30.21 27.29 -0.11
CA TYR A 853 30.90 25.99 -0.24
C TYR A 853 31.24 25.72 -1.72
N ASP A 854 32.53 25.85 -2.06
CA ASP A 854 33.17 25.20 -3.21
C ASP A 854 33.84 23.90 -2.72
N PHE A 855 33.52 22.78 -3.36
CA PHE A 855 34.17 21.46 -3.19
C PHE A 855 34.44 20.83 -4.56
#